data_AF-A0A2J6I2T6-F1
#
_entry.id   AF-A0A2J6I2T6-F1
#
_cell.length_a   1.000
_cell.length_b   1.000
_cell.length_c   1.000
_cell.angle_alpha   90.00
_cell.angle_beta   90.00
_cell.angle_gamma   90.00
#
_symmetry.space_group_name_H-M   'P 1'
#
loop_
_entity.id
_entity.type
_entity.pdbx_description
1 polymer ?
#
loop_
_entity_poly.entity_id
_entity_poly.type
_entity_poly.pdbx_seq_one_letter_code
_entity_poly.pdbx_strand_id
1 'polypeptide(L)'
;MKNINFKILIFILLCISYHMIGQTFISGNTNTDINNKLHSELYSINDADRGTALLFDGVDDYVELLNNTSYGFEASFSVELWIKAESMSEGYHTIAQKGTEWQLKVFATSGFYVFEFGINNNSIFSSLQLVSEDVIGKWIHLEGVVNQSSGSESTILYVNGISGTAESATAITTTSTKLKIGDLFKGEIDEFRVWNIARSQTQVREKKHLTSSPGDANITTYIQFNEGSGSTTTDIFGGNNGTLYNMNTSDAWLTSGVPAGDGVSNTQTETNGLVSFTGTGFTANYSSQSSAAVTVTKITGAPNVNPNLFDSQYWIIERYGSGNFTADYSFTVGESFTSADESTPTLIKLYRRSENSDTYWNFNNNANTVSVTNHTADFSNISDTGQFVICRRLSPDQFAGNAIFLNGTDDSITFGNNNNLNIENNITIEMWLKPDILNSNRRILAKGNNHFFEWDDAFESVSGKGIQIDIPALSTNWWEFQYDMNYNQWYHIAFTFSESGELKAYVNGSNVRTGTFTGNIGLNTNDLTLCPLSYESPLYCQVDELRIWNKVRSQTEIQENMCSTLSGLEQGLISYWQFNESEGSTLPDLVGGNDGTLNNMDNTNWVSSQAPLPFITTQDGNWDDNATWLPGQNYPDSPWSKVRISHSINLSVVKEVRDLSITSSGTLDCSPTTQLNVSDSLNNESGNDGLVLNSDATNTASLISSNSNISGQAETYISSGQWHFVSSPVSTATVEDFYFPGSTTSWIKSWDEVSNDWVYISNISTLLNVGQGYATWFESAKSDETVVYSGTFNAGDLNKNLSYSGTDRGFNLVGNPFPSSLDWDIGSWENNNTTSIAYVWNNGNYLSRNSIGEGSLTNGIIPAGQGFFVQASATNASITIPQDARVLYNQIFYKNHKEEDKSDESSYLQLTVDDGNKRDKTWISFNKYASNEWDEGIDALRLAGDENQPQLYTKYDNEQLSIQSFEVLSSSFSLPLYFITPDTKQYSLQFDFIESFENTEIWLEDKKDNFWFPISESKLYYFTANPYDDDHRFTLHFFYGTTTNGPDYMLRENSRVWFSNGNLNIDMDENLGKLQKVEVYNLSGQIIYSVVNPDNNSFRINRPKISSCVIVKIQTQQSVICQKVIL
;
A
#
# COMPACT_ATOMS: atom_id res chain seq x y z
N MET A 1 17.11 42.66 -11.36
CA MET A 1 18.30 42.55 -10.48
C MET A 1 18.79 43.87 -9.84
N LYS A 2 17.95 44.91 -9.67
CA LYS A 2 18.26 46.04 -8.76
C LYS A 2 16.93 46.52 -8.16
N ASN A 3 16.57 46.03 -6.96
CA ASN A 3 15.59 46.67 -6.05
C ASN A 3 15.38 45.94 -4.71
N ILE A 4 16.01 44.79 -4.47
CA ILE A 4 15.80 44.03 -3.21
C ILE A 4 16.72 44.50 -2.05
N ASN A 5 17.84 45.19 -2.33
CA ASN A 5 18.82 45.56 -1.30
C ASN A 5 18.52 46.83 -0.47
N PHE A 6 17.41 47.54 -0.71
CA PHE A 6 17.13 48.80 0.03
C PHE A 6 16.28 48.58 1.29
N LYS A 7 15.45 47.53 1.35
CA LYS A 7 14.62 47.21 2.54
C LYS A 7 15.43 46.55 3.66
N ILE A 8 16.38 45.67 3.31
CA ILE A 8 17.26 44.99 4.28
C ILE A 8 18.23 45.99 4.94
N LEU A 9 18.70 47.01 4.21
CA LEU A 9 19.58 48.03 4.76
C LEU A 9 18.88 48.95 5.78
N ILE A 10 17.58 49.21 5.61
CA ILE A 10 16.77 49.98 6.56
C ILE A 10 16.50 49.19 7.84
N PHE A 11 16.23 47.88 7.71
CA PHE A 11 16.01 46.99 8.87
C PHE A 11 17.29 46.84 9.72
N ILE A 12 18.46 46.70 9.07
CA ILE A 12 19.75 46.63 9.75
C ILE A 12 20.10 47.97 10.42
N LEU A 13 19.78 49.12 9.81
CA LEU A 13 19.98 50.42 10.46
C LEU A 13 19.04 50.65 11.66
N LEU A 14 17.82 50.12 11.64
CA LEU A 14 16.88 50.18 12.76
C LEU A 14 17.32 49.29 13.94
N CYS A 15 17.83 48.08 13.67
CA CYS A 15 18.36 47.19 14.71
C CYS A 15 19.67 47.72 15.34
N ILE A 16 20.54 48.36 14.56
CA ILE A 16 21.78 49.00 15.08
C ILE A 16 21.45 50.21 15.97
N SER A 17 20.30 50.87 15.74
CA SER A 17 19.84 52.01 16.55
C SER A 17 19.34 51.58 17.93
N TYR A 18 18.78 50.37 18.06
CA TYR A 18 18.26 49.83 19.33
C TYR A 18 19.39 49.40 20.29
N HIS A 19 20.50 48.88 19.76
CA HIS A 19 21.61 48.38 20.58
C HIS A 19 22.55 49.48 21.11
N MET A 20 22.49 50.70 20.57
CA MET A 20 23.34 51.84 21.00
C MET A 20 22.67 52.83 21.97
N ILE A 21 21.38 52.67 22.30
CA ILE A 21 20.65 53.62 23.18
C ILE A 21 20.38 53.02 24.58
N GLY A 22 20.62 51.73 24.79
CA GLY A 22 20.38 51.03 26.07
C GLY A 22 21.38 51.29 27.20
N GLN A 23 22.47 52.02 26.97
CA GLN A 23 23.38 52.42 28.06
C GLN A 23 23.88 53.85 27.85
N THR A 24 23.90 54.62 28.94
CA THR A 24 24.25 56.05 29.08
C THR A 24 23.24 57.06 28.53
N PHE A 25 22.41 57.66 29.40
CA PHE A 25 22.59 59.05 29.84
C PHE A 25 21.68 59.38 31.04
N ILE A 26 22.31 59.90 32.09
CA ILE A 26 21.68 60.53 33.25
C ILE A 26 21.31 61.99 32.89
N SER A 27 20.18 62.43 33.45
CA SER A 27 19.75 63.81 33.71
C SER A 27 19.21 64.67 32.55
N GLY A 28 17.93 65.00 32.69
CA GLY A 28 17.42 66.35 32.49
C GLY A 28 17.11 66.78 31.06
N ASN A 29 15.93 66.42 30.55
CA ASN A 29 15.09 67.36 29.80
C ASN A 29 13.68 66.80 29.60
N THR A 30 12.69 67.58 30.05
CA THR A 30 11.27 67.40 29.76
C THR A 30 11.02 67.75 28.30
N ASN A 31 10.87 66.76 27.43
CA ASN A 31 10.35 67.02 26.08
C ASN A 31 9.34 65.93 25.68
N THR A 32 8.13 66.08 26.22
CA THR A 32 6.94 65.26 25.96
C THR A 32 6.57 65.19 24.46
N ASP A 33 6.98 66.16 23.64
CA ASP A 33 6.64 66.19 22.22
C ASP A 33 7.48 65.24 21.34
N ILE A 34 8.71 64.91 21.72
CA ILE A 34 9.56 64.00 20.92
C ILE A 34 9.22 62.54 21.22
N ASN A 35 8.91 62.21 22.47
CA ASN A 35 8.43 60.87 22.85
C ASN A 35 7.04 60.59 22.27
N ASN A 36 6.14 61.58 22.21
CA ASN A 36 4.83 61.42 21.57
C ASN A 36 4.93 61.29 20.03
N LYS A 37 5.88 61.99 19.38
CA LYS A 37 6.12 61.85 17.93
C LYS A 37 6.76 60.52 17.55
N LEU A 38 7.77 60.07 18.30
CA LEU A 38 8.39 58.75 18.11
C LEU A 38 7.44 57.61 18.50
N HIS A 39 6.54 57.79 19.48
CA HIS A 39 5.43 56.84 19.73
C HIS A 39 4.48 56.78 18.54
N SER A 40 4.06 57.92 17.97
CA SER A 40 3.10 57.94 16.85
C SER A 40 3.66 57.35 15.55
N GLU A 41 4.99 57.38 15.35
CA GLU A 41 5.63 56.79 14.16
C GLU A 41 5.90 55.28 14.33
N LEU A 42 6.13 54.78 15.55
CA LEU A 42 6.31 53.35 15.84
C LEU A 42 5.00 52.55 15.92
N TYR A 43 3.87 53.19 16.23
CA TYR A 43 2.52 52.59 16.23
C TYR A 43 1.68 52.96 14.99
N SER A 44 2.32 53.48 13.94
CA SER A 44 1.69 53.70 12.63
C SER A 44 1.66 52.46 11.73
N ILE A 45 2.11 51.32 12.25
CA ILE A 45 2.05 50.04 11.56
C ILE A 45 0.67 49.45 11.86
N ASN A 46 -0.19 49.65 10.88
CA ASN A 46 -1.42 48.91 10.62
C ASN A 46 -1.20 47.41 10.96
N ASP A 47 -2.14 46.79 11.69
CA ASP A 47 -2.01 45.45 12.27
C ASP A 47 -1.97 44.38 11.16
N ALA A 48 -0.77 44.18 10.62
CA ALA A 48 -0.52 43.32 9.48
C ALA A 48 -0.54 41.83 9.88
N ASP A 49 -0.24 41.53 11.15
CA ASP A 49 -0.14 40.18 11.71
C ASP A 49 -0.86 40.12 13.06
N ARG A 50 -1.82 39.20 13.18
CA ARG A 50 -2.56 38.87 14.41
C ARG A 50 -1.65 38.85 15.66
N GLY A 51 -1.95 39.71 16.64
CA GLY A 51 -1.20 39.78 17.89
C GLY A 51 -1.74 38.85 18.97
N THR A 52 -2.11 39.42 20.12
CA THR A 52 -2.51 38.65 21.31
C THR A 52 -3.89 39.04 21.80
N ALA A 53 -4.56 38.11 22.50
CA ALA A 53 -5.79 38.35 23.24
C ALA A 53 -5.52 38.18 24.73
N LEU A 54 -6.38 38.76 25.56
CA LEU A 54 -6.26 38.67 27.01
C LEU A 54 -7.22 37.62 27.58
N LEU A 55 -6.69 36.66 28.34
CA LEU A 55 -7.41 35.58 29.00
C LEU A 55 -7.87 35.98 30.41
N PHE A 56 -9.14 35.77 30.71
CA PHE A 56 -9.78 36.00 32.00
C PHE A 56 -10.23 34.68 32.63
N ASP A 57 -10.03 34.54 33.94
CA ASP A 57 -10.23 33.29 34.67
C ASP A 57 -11.68 33.01 35.15
N GLY A 58 -12.56 34.02 35.08
CA GLY A 58 -13.96 33.94 35.52
C GLY A 58 -14.19 34.11 37.02
N VAL A 59 -13.16 34.45 37.80
CA VAL A 59 -13.25 34.59 39.26
C VAL A 59 -13.20 36.04 39.68
N ASP A 60 -12.13 36.75 39.35
CA ASP A 60 -11.96 38.17 39.73
C ASP A 60 -11.00 38.95 38.83
N ASP A 61 -10.65 38.40 37.66
CA ASP A 61 -9.88 39.08 36.63
C ASP A 61 -10.65 40.26 36.02
N TYR A 62 -10.00 41.42 35.92
CA TYR A 62 -10.50 42.54 35.13
C TYR A 62 -9.38 43.50 34.70
N VAL A 63 -9.60 44.20 33.59
CA VAL A 63 -8.80 45.36 33.18
C VAL A 63 -9.51 46.63 33.62
N GLU A 64 -8.78 47.52 34.31
CA GLU A 64 -9.30 48.81 34.77
C GLU A 64 -8.62 49.96 34.04
N LEU A 65 -9.42 50.84 33.43
CA LEU A 65 -8.94 52.11 32.87
C LEU A 65 -9.24 53.23 33.88
N LEU A 66 -8.56 54.36 33.77
CA LEU A 66 -8.82 55.53 34.63
C LEU A 66 -10.27 56.05 34.46
N ASN A 67 -10.64 57.14 35.12
CA ASN A 67 -11.88 57.84 34.77
C ASN A 67 -11.55 58.98 33.81
N ASN A 68 -11.98 58.87 32.56
CA ASN A 68 -11.78 59.88 31.53
C ASN A 68 -13.11 60.23 30.85
N THR A 69 -13.27 61.49 30.47
CA THR A 69 -14.39 61.97 29.64
C THR A 69 -14.42 61.32 28.26
N SER A 70 -13.31 60.74 27.79
CA SER A 70 -13.23 60.02 26.51
C SER A 70 -14.22 58.85 26.37
N TYR A 71 -14.75 58.32 27.47
CA TYR A 71 -15.82 57.30 27.49
C TYR A 71 -16.98 57.65 28.44
N GLY A 72 -17.07 58.92 28.86
CA GLY A 72 -18.16 59.49 29.65
C GLY A 72 -19.04 60.36 28.75
N PHE A 73 -19.98 59.74 28.06
CA PHE A 73 -20.72 60.40 26.99
C PHE A 73 -22.06 60.99 27.46
N GLU A 74 -22.25 62.29 27.24
CA GLU A 74 -23.55 62.95 27.30
C GLU A 74 -24.26 62.98 25.92
N ALA A 75 -23.59 62.45 24.88
CA ALA A 75 -24.01 62.44 23.49
C ALA A 75 -23.99 61.02 22.90
N SER A 76 -24.23 60.90 21.59
CA SER A 76 -24.18 59.63 20.87
C SER A 76 -22.79 58.97 20.94
N PHE A 77 -22.73 57.65 21.12
CA PHE A 77 -21.48 56.89 21.18
C PHE A 77 -21.70 55.42 20.81
N SER A 78 -20.61 54.70 20.57
CA SER A 78 -20.63 53.24 20.38
C SER A 78 -19.45 52.59 21.11
N VAL A 79 -19.62 51.38 21.64
CA VAL A 79 -18.56 50.59 22.28
C VAL A 79 -18.58 49.19 21.69
N GLU A 80 -17.41 48.69 21.27
CA GLU A 80 -17.28 47.36 20.67
C GLU A 80 -16.08 46.58 21.22
N LEU A 81 -16.15 45.26 21.10
CA LEU A 81 -15.05 44.33 21.39
C LEU A 81 -15.40 42.92 20.86
N TRP A 82 -14.39 42.06 20.82
CA TRP A 82 -14.55 40.63 20.57
C TRP A 82 -14.38 39.84 21.87
N ILE A 83 -15.20 38.81 22.07
CA ILE A 83 -15.06 37.85 23.17
C ILE A 83 -15.02 36.42 22.65
N LYS A 84 -14.35 35.52 23.36
CA LYS A 84 -14.47 34.07 23.19
C LYS A 84 -14.61 33.41 24.55
N ALA A 85 -15.83 32.99 24.88
CA ALA A 85 -16.11 32.40 26.18
C ALA A 85 -15.65 30.95 26.25
N GLU A 86 -14.85 30.58 27.26
CA GLU A 86 -14.49 29.18 27.52
C GLU A 86 -15.64 28.46 28.24
N SER A 87 -16.20 29.12 29.24
CA SER A 87 -17.41 28.71 29.97
C SER A 87 -17.97 29.91 30.73
N MET A 88 -19.20 29.82 31.22
CA MET A 88 -19.78 30.82 32.12
C MET A 88 -20.66 30.11 33.14
N SER A 89 -20.56 30.51 34.42
CA SER A 89 -21.48 30.04 35.45
C SER A 89 -22.88 30.63 35.25
N GLU A 90 -23.92 30.06 35.86
CA GLU A 90 -25.25 30.67 35.76
C GLU A 90 -25.26 32.04 36.45
N GLY A 91 -25.70 33.08 35.72
CA GLY A 91 -25.75 34.45 36.24
C GLY A 91 -25.24 35.50 35.26
N TYR A 92 -24.98 36.70 35.80
CA TYR A 92 -24.47 37.82 35.03
C TYR A 92 -22.94 37.88 35.05
N HIS A 93 -22.35 38.06 33.87
CA HIS A 93 -20.92 38.31 33.68
C HIS A 93 -20.74 39.66 33.00
N THR A 94 -19.84 40.48 33.53
CA THR A 94 -19.59 41.81 32.97
C THR A 94 -18.54 41.70 31.88
N ILE A 95 -18.88 42.15 30.68
CA ILE A 95 -17.93 42.19 29.57
C ILE A 95 -17.20 43.53 29.55
N ALA A 96 -17.95 44.64 29.60
CA ALA A 96 -17.40 45.98 29.78
C ALA A 96 -18.41 46.90 30.49
N GLN A 97 -17.96 47.73 31.41
CA GLN A 97 -18.85 48.59 32.22
C GLN A 97 -18.19 49.90 32.65
N LYS A 98 -18.91 51.00 32.47
CA LYS A 98 -18.62 52.31 33.09
C LYS A 98 -19.63 52.62 34.19
N GLY A 99 -19.43 52.01 35.36
CA GLY A 99 -20.32 52.19 36.53
C GLY A 99 -21.80 52.01 36.20
N THR A 100 -22.60 53.04 36.46
CA THR A 100 -24.04 53.07 36.15
C THR A 100 -24.36 53.79 34.82
N GLU A 101 -23.36 54.28 34.09
CA GLU A 101 -23.57 55.01 32.84
C GLU A 101 -24.01 54.07 31.74
N TRP A 102 -23.17 53.07 31.45
CA TRP A 102 -23.43 52.03 30.46
C TRP A 102 -22.79 50.70 30.87
N GLN A 103 -23.39 49.61 30.43
CA GLN A 103 -23.01 48.24 30.75
C GLN A 103 -23.21 47.34 29.54
N LEU A 104 -22.19 46.56 29.18
CA LEU A 104 -22.25 45.43 28.27
C LEU A 104 -21.98 44.16 29.09
N LYS A 105 -22.95 43.25 29.11
CA LYS A 105 -22.93 42.06 29.96
C LYS A 105 -23.63 40.90 29.28
N VAL A 106 -23.41 39.69 29.80
CA VAL A 106 -24.09 38.48 29.38
C VAL A 106 -24.75 37.80 30.57
N PHE A 107 -25.99 37.37 30.39
CA PHE A 107 -26.69 36.48 31.31
C PHE A 107 -26.59 35.05 30.79
N ALA A 108 -25.90 34.20 31.54
CA ALA A 108 -25.73 32.79 31.25
C ALA A 108 -26.76 31.94 32.00
N THR A 109 -27.39 31.01 31.29
CA THR A 109 -28.34 30.04 31.84
C THR A 109 -28.21 28.71 31.09
N SER A 110 -28.80 27.64 31.63
CA SER A 110 -28.78 26.32 30.99
C SER A 110 -29.39 26.36 29.57
N GLY A 111 -28.52 26.33 28.55
CA GLY A 111 -28.87 26.15 27.13
C GLY A 111 -28.86 27.40 26.26
N PHE A 112 -28.81 28.61 26.84
CA PHE A 112 -28.74 29.86 26.07
C PHE A 112 -28.06 30.99 26.84
N TYR A 113 -27.64 32.01 26.09
CA TYR A 113 -26.99 33.22 26.59
C TYR A 113 -27.76 34.45 26.12
N VAL A 114 -27.96 35.42 27.01
CA VAL A 114 -28.59 36.71 26.67
C VAL A 114 -27.56 37.81 26.82
N PHE A 115 -27.15 38.40 25.70
CA PHE A 115 -26.30 39.58 25.69
C PHE A 115 -27.15 40.83 25.90
N GLU A 116 -26.69 41.74 26.74
CA GLU A 116 -27.39 42.97 27.09
C GLU A 116 -26.44 44.16 26.99
N PHE A 117 -26.90 45.23 26.33
CA PHE A 117 -26.27 46.54 26.39
C PHE A 117 -27.28 47.55 26.92
N GLY A 118 -26.97 48.19 28.05
CA GLY A 118 -27.87 49.13 28.70
C GLY A 118 -27.21 50.39 29.22
N ILE A 119 -28.04 51.42 29.41
CA ILE A 119 -27.66 52.73 29.95
C ILE A 119 -28.41 53.02 31.25
N ASN A 120 -27.90 53.96 32.06
CA ASN A 120 -28.53 54.41 33.31
C ASN A 120 -28.90 53.24 34.22
N ASN A 121 -27.90 52.42 34.58
CA ASN A 121 -28.05 51.22 35.40
C ASN A 121 -29.02 50.18 34.80
N ASN A 122 -28.94 49.97 33.48
CA ASN A 122 -29.87 49.14 32.68
C ASN A 122 -31.35 49.51 32.84
N SER A 123 -31.67 50.76 33.14
CA SER A 123 -33.07 51.22 33.09
C SER A 123 -33.63 51.17 31.66
N ILE A 124 -32.72 51.25 30.68
CA ILE A 124 -32.98 51.07 29.25
C ILE A 124 -31.89 50.13 28.73
N PHE A 125 -32.28 49.04 28.08
CA PHE A 125 -31.32 48.07 27.55
C PHE A 125 -31.85 47.37 26.30
N SER A 126 -30.94 47.12 25.37
CA SER A 126 -31.16 46.25 24.22
C SER A 126 -30.58 44.87 24.53
N SER A 127 -31.20 43.81 24.02
CA SER A 127 -30.72 42.45 24.23
C SER A 127 -30.83 41.57 22.98
N LEU A 128 -30.00 40.52 22.94
CA LEU A 128 -30.07 39.46 21.95
C LEU A 128 -29.76 38.10 22.61
N GLN A 129 -30.55 37.09 22.28
CA GLN A 129 -30.35 35.72 22.77
C GLN A 129 -29.64 34.86 21.72
N LEU A 130 -28.66 34.08 22.16
CA LEU A 130 -27.98 33.04 21.37
C LEU A 130 -28.06 31.69 22.09
N VAL A 131 -28.07 30.60 21.32
CA VAL A 131 -27.98 29.24 21.86
C VAL A 131 -26.54 28.91 22.25
N SER A 132 -26.37 27.95 23.17
CA SER A 132 -25.04 27.67 23.74
C SER A 132 -23.97 27.28 22.72
N GLU A 133 -24.36 26.54 21.67
CA GLU A 133 -23.45 26.09 20.61
C GLU A 133 -22.90 27.23 19.76
N ASP A 134 -23.53 28.41 19.79
CA ASP A 134 -23.10 29.60 19.05
C ASP A 134 -22.25 30.57 19.88
N VAL A 135 -22.01 30.25 21.16
CA VAL A 135 -21.32 31.16 22.09
C VAL A 135 -20.04 30.55 22.63
N ILE A 136 -20.10 29.33 23.18
CA ILE A 136 -18.94 28.72 23.85
C ILE A 136 -17.89 28.30 22.81
N GLY A 137 -16.65 28.72 23.02
CA GLY A 137 -15.51 28.43 22.15
C GLY A 137 -15.53 29.17 20.80
N LYS A 138 -16.44 30.11 20.59
CA LYS A 138 -16.56 30.90 19.35
C LYS A 138 -16.30 32.38 19.61
N TRP A 139 -15.69 33.07 18.65
CA TRP A 139 -15.49 34.51 18.72
C TRP A 139 -16.82 35.25 18.47
N ILE A 140 -17.21 36.13 19.39
CA ILE A 140 -18.43 36.92 19.30
C ILE A 140 -18.07 38.39 19.31
N HIS A 141 -18.47 39.10 18.26
CA HIS A 141 -18.38 40.55 18.21
C HIS A 141 -19.60 41.15 18.90
N LEU A 142 -19.37 42.08 19.82
CA LEU A 142 -20.40 42.82 20.51
C LEU A 142 -20.21 44.30 20.26
N GLU A 143 -21.28 45.01 19.91
CA GLU A 143 -21.28 46.46 19.81
C GLU A 143 -22.54 47.08 20.41
N GLY A 144 -22.39 47.91 21.44
CA GLY A 144 -23.45 48.72 22.02
C GLY A 144 -23.46 50.12 21.40
N VAL A 145 -24.60 50.55 20.87
CA VAL A 145 -24.77 51.86 20.21
C VAL A 145 -25.82 52.68 20.94
N VAL A 146 -25.49 53.92 21.28
CA VAL A 146 -26.44 54.91 21.79
C VAL A 146 -26.50 56.10 20.85
N ASN A 147 -27.69 56.41 20.34
CA ASN A 147 -27.98 57.60 19.56
C ASN A 147 -28.79 58.59 20.40
N GLN A 148 -28.30 59.81 20.56
CA GLN A 148 -28.95 60.92 21.26
C GLN A 148 -29.41 62.03 20.29
N SER A 149 -29.39 61.76 18.98
CA SER A 149 -29.82 62.73 17.97
C SER A 149 -31.33 62.94 18.07
N SER A 150 -31.75 64.20 18.19
CA SER A 150 -33.16 64.55 18.39
C SER A 150 -34.06 63.94 17.31
N GLY A 151 -35.05 63.15 17.72
CA GLY A 151 -36.01 62.46 16.84
C GLY A 151 -35.56 61.08 16.34
N SER A 152 -34.38 60.61 16.74
CA SER A 152 -33.80 59.30 16.39
C SER A 152 -33.14 58.62 17.60
N GLU A 153 -33.55 58.99 18.81
CA GLU A 153 -32.96 58.52 20.06
C GLU A 153 -33.12 57.00 20.21
N SER A 154 -32.00 56.28 20.36
CA SER A 154 -32.01 54.82 20.42
C SER A 154 -30.84 54.21 21.19
N THR A 155 -31.05 53.06 21.83
CA THR A 155 -30.05 52.17 22.43
C THR A 155 -30.20 50.81 21.76
N ILE A 156 -29.13 50.31 21.13
CA ILE A 156 -29.14 49.07 20.34
C ILE A 156 -27.89 48.27 20.66
N LEU A 157 -28.07 46.97 20.91
CA LEU A 157 -27.00 45.99 20.93
C LEU A 157 -26.89 45.35 19.55
N TYR A 158 -25.68 45.20 19.04
CA TYR A 158 -25.37 44.33 17.91
C TYR A 158 -24.53 43.16 18.41
N VAL A 159 -24.90 41.95 17.98
CA VAL A 159 -24.10 40.74 18.19
C VAL A 159 -23.79 40.15 16.82
N ASN A 160 -22.51 40.02 16.49
CA ASN A 160 -22.03 39.62 15.16
C ASN A 160 -22.65 40.47 14.02
N GLY A 161 -22.97 41.74 14.27
CA GLY A 161 -23.61 42.64 13.29
C GLY A 161 -25.13 42.47 13.11
N ILE A 162 -25.76 41.57 13.87
CA ILE A 162 -27.22 41.42 13.98
C ILE A 162 -27.72 42.33 15.10
N SER A 163 -28.73 43.16 14.80
CA SER A 163 -29.33 44.07 15.79
C SER A 163 -30.27 43.35 16.73
N GLY A 164 -30.12 43.58 18.04
CA GLY A 164 -31.14 43.33 19.03
C GLY A 164 -32.31 44.32 18.97
N THR A 165 -33.20 44.27 19.95
CA THR A 165 -34.35 45.19 20.03
C THR A 165 -33.88 46.61 20.31
N ALA A 166 -34.28 47.56 19.46
CA ALA A 166 -33.96 48.97 19.66
C ALA A 166 -34.89 49.60 20.71
N GLU A 167 -34.30 50.25 21.71
CA GLU A 167 -35.02 50.95 22.77
C GLU A 167 -34.83 52.46 22.66
N SER A 168 -35.82 53.27 23.00
CA SER A 168 -35.68 54.73 22.98
C SER A 168 -34.67 55.20 24.04
N ALA A 169 -33.58 55.84 23.63
CA ALA A 169 -32.59 56.35 24.56
C ALA A 169 -33.11 57.56 25.36
N THR A 170 -32.61 57.70 26.59
CA THR A 170 -32.78 58.91 27.42
C THR A 170 -31.42 59.55 27.71
N ALA A 171 -31.41 60.77 28.26
CA ALA A 171 -30.19 61.42 28.73
C ALA A 171 -29.37 60.50 29.65
N ILE A 172 -28.06 60.41 29.41
CA ILE A 172 -27.14 59.56 30.17
C ILE A 172 -26.73 60.29 31.44
N THR A 173 -26.77 59.60 32.57
CA THR A 173 -26.33 60.12 33.86
C THR A 173 -24.87 59.76 34.08
N THR A 174 -23.96 60.73 33.89
CA THR A 174 -22.51 60.52 34.03
C THR A 174 -22.09 60.29 35.47
N THR A 175 -20.98 59.55 35.66
CA THR A 175 -20.44 59.18 36.97
C THR A 175 -18.91 59.32 36.99
N SER A 176 -18.32 59.37 38.19
CA SER A 176 -16.86 59.40 38.36
C SER A 176 -16.22 58.00 38.46
N THR A 177 -16.97 56.92 38.19
CA THR A 177 -16.45 55.55 38.29
C THR A 177 -15.48 55.22 37.16
N LYS A 178 -14.56 54.29 37.39
CA LYS A 178 -13.64 53.81 36.35
C LYS A 178 -14.35 52.86 35.36
N LEU A 179 -13.74 52.67 34.19
CA LEU A 179 -14.17 51.65 33.21
C LEU A 179 -13.49 50.32 33.56
N LYS A 180 -14.28 49.24 33.60
CA LYS A 180 -13.82 47.87 33.79
C LYS A 180 -14.15 47.01 32.58
N ILE A 181 -13.27 46.07 32.25
CA ILE A 181 -13.43 45.06 31.19
C ILE A 181 -13.18 43.67 31.79
N GLY A 182 -14.10 42.72 31.57
CA GLY A 182 -13.95 41.28 31.88
C GLY A 182 -14.32 40.79 33.30
N ASP A 183 -14.86 41.62 34.18
CA ASP A 183 -15.19 41.24 35.58
C ASP A 183 -16.16 40.02 35.64
N LEU A 184 -15.69 38.91 36.22
CA LEU A 184 -16.33 37.57 36.28
C LEU A 184 -16.44 36.82 34.95
N PHE A 185 -15.84 37.30 33.85
CA PHE A 185 -15.87 36.61 32.56
C PHE A 185 -14.77 35.55 32.48
N LYS A 186 -15.08 34.33 32.02
CA LYS A 186 -14.08 33.29 31.74
C LYS A 186 -13.88 33.10 30.23
N GLY A 187 -12.74 33.52 29.72
CA GLY A 187 -12.44 33.43 28.29
C GLY A 187 -11.54 34.55 27.81
N GLU A 188 -11.47 34.73 26.49
CA GLU A 188 -10.59 35.69 25.83
C GLU A 188 -11.35 36.97 25.45
N ILE A 189 -10.72 38.13 25.56
CA ILE A 189 -11.22 39.42 25.05
C ILE A 189 -10.16 40.06 24.16
N ASP A 190 -10.61 40.64 23.04
CA ASP A 190 -9.76 41.30 22.07
C ASP A 190 -10.45 42.55 21.47
N GLU A 191 -9.67 43.43 20.84
CA GLU A 191 -10.15 44.49 19.94
C GLU A 191 -11.15 45.49 20.56
N PHE A 192 -10.90 45.95 21.79
CA PHE A 192 -11.80 46.88 22.50
C PHE A 192 -11.71 48.31 21.95
N ARG A 193 -12.85 48.86 21.50
CA ARG A 193 -12.92 50.21 20.92
C ARG A 193 -14.10 51.01 21.46
N VAL A 194 -13.88 52.32 21.59
CA VAL A 194 -14.91 53.30 21.95
C VAL A 194 -14.96 54.43 20.92
N TRP A 195 -16.16 54.66 20.39
CA TRP A 195 -16.47 55.65 19.35
C TRP A 195 -17.32 56.79 19.92
N ASN A 196 -17.03 58.03 19.54
CA ASN A 196 -17.83 59.22 19.91
C ASN A 196 -19.00 59.52 18.95
N ILE A 197 -19.44 58.50 18.20
CA ILE A 197 -20.57 58.57 17.26
C ILE A 197 -21.49 57.36 17.47
N ALA A 198 -22.77 57.51 17.11
CA ALA A 198 -23.67 56.37 16.96
C ALA A 198 -23.43 55.71 15.60
N ARG A 199 -22.99 54.44 15.59
CA ARG A 199 -22.70 53.71 14.36
C ARG A 199 -23.96 53.04 13.80
N SER A 200 -24.10 53.12 12.48
CA SER A 200 -25.18 52.41 11.75
C SER A 200 -24.88 50.92 11.62
N GLN A 201 -25.91 50.08 11.45
CA GLN A 201 -25.73 48.64 11.28
C GLN A 201 -24.76 48.26 10.14
N THR A 202 -24.79 48.97 9.01
CA THR A 202 -23.82 48.73 7.93
C THR A 202 -22.39 49.05 8.37
N GLN A 203 -22.19 50.15 9.09
CA GLN A 203 -20.87 50.49 9.62
C GLN A 203 -20.38 49.45 10.64
N VAL A 204 -21.25 48.88 11.48
CA VAL A 204 -20.90 47.79 12.39
C VAL A 204 -20.39 46.59 11.60
N ARG A 205 -21.18 46.11 10.62
CA ARG A 205 -20.85 44.95 9.80
C ARG A 205 -19.55 45.11 9.01
N GLU A 206 -19.31 46.28 8.44
CA GLU A 206 -18.13 46.53 7.59
C GLU A 206 -16.82 46.75 8.39
N LYS A 207 -16.88 46.91 9.72
CA LYS A 207 -15.71 47.29 10.51
C LYS A 207 -15.39 46.38 11.68
N LYS A 208 -16.29 45.45 12.06
CA LYS A 208 -16.01 44.50 13.14
C LYS A 208 -14.75 43.65 12.90
N HIS A 209 -14.45 43.33 11.65
CA HIS A 209 -13.28 42.55 11.24
C HIS A 209 -12.07 43.41 10.88
N LEU A 210 -12.19 44.74 10.89
CA LEU A 210 -11.13 45.64 10.46
C LEU A 210 -10.50 46.34 11.67
N THR A 211 -9.18 46.32 11.73
CA THR A 211 -8.38 47.15 12.65
C THR A 211 -8.38 48.61 12.17
N SER A 212 -8.01 49.54 13.06
CA SER A 212 -8.04 50.98 12.78
C SER A 212 -6.71 51.65 13.13
N SER A 213 -6.10 52.35 12.17
CA SER A 213 -4.87 53.13 12.38
C SER A 213 -5.15 54.49 13.06
N PRO A 214 -4.21 55.04 13.85
CA PRO A 214 -4.30 56.39 14.43
C PRO A 214 -4.65 57.45 13.38
N GLY A 215 -5.85 58.03 13.44
CA GLY A 215 -6.32 59.03 12.46
C GLY A 215 -7.84 59.11 12.25
N ASP A 216 -8.60 58.11 12.70
CA ASP A 216 -10.07 58.22 12.73
C ASP A 216 -10.51 59.17 13.86
N ALA A 217 -11.03 60.34 13.49
CA ALA A 217 -11.45 61.37 14.44
C ALA A 217 -12.59 60.93 15.38
N ASN A 218 -13.21 59.77 15.10
CA ASN A 218 -14.34 59.28 15.87
C ASN A 218 -13.99 58.20 16.89
N ILE A 219 -12.76 57.68 16.90
CA ILE A 219 -12.28 56.73 17.92
C ILE A 219 -11.65 57.51 19.08
N THR A 220 -12.07 57.18 20.30
CA THR A 220 -11.62 57.84 21.54
C THR A 220 -10.76 56.94 22.42
N THR A 221 -10.89 55.63 22.27
CA THR A 221 -10.09 54.62 22.96
C THR A 221 -10.04 53.39 22.07
N TYR A 222 -8.85 52.84 21.87
CA TYR A 222 -8.67 51.56 21.18
C TYR A 222 -7.54 50.77 21.83
N ILE A 223 -7.91 49.64 22.43
CA ILE A 223 -7.01 48.68 23.04
C ILE A 223 -7.07 47.40 22.20
N GLN A 224 -5.97 47.10 21.51
CA GLN A 224 -5.84 45.92 20.66
C GLN A 224 -5.41 44.66 21.44
N PHE A 225 -4.96 44.80 22.70
CA PHE A 225 -4.41 43.67 23.48
C PHE A 225 -3.18 42.98 22.86
N ASN A 226 -2.43 43.67 22.01
CA ASN A 226 -1.26 43.13 21.29
C ASN A 226 0.07 43.21 22.08
N GLU A 227 0.06 43.48 23.38
CA GLU A 227 1.29 43.63 24.17
C GLU A 227 2.08 42.32 24.38
N GLY A 228 1.39 41.17 24.40
CA GLY A 228 1.97 39.84 24.59
C GLY A 228 2.62 39.55 25.94
N SER A 229 2.79 40.55 26.82
CA SER A 229 3.31 40.37 28.18
C SER A 229 3.07 41.61 29.05
N GLY A 230 3.19 41.46 30.37
CA GLY A 230 3.14 42.57 31.32
C GLY A 230 1.78 42.76 31.98
N SER A 231 1.63 43.87 32.72
CA SER A 231 0.48 44.16 33.60
C SER A 231 -0.37 45.35 33.16
N THR A 232 -0.16 45.85 31.95
CA THR A 232 -0.88 47.02 31.41
C THR A 232 -1.26 46.81 29.95
N THR A 233 -2.38 47.39 29.53
CA THR A 233 -2.79 47.50 28.12
C THR A 233 -2.59 48.92 27.62
N THR A 234 -2.41 49.09 26.31
CA THR A 234 -2.13 50.37 25.66
C THR A 234 -3.32 50.84 24.86
N ASP A 235 -3.74 52.09 25.09
CA ASP A 235 -4.70 52.77 24.22
C ASP A 235 -3.97 53.55 23.14
N ILE A 236 -4.08 53.07 21.90
CA ILE A 236 -3.34 53.63 20.75
C ILE A 236 -3.91 54.96 20.22
N PHE A 237 -5.04 55.46 20.75
CA PHE A 237 -5.64 56.75 20.35
C PHE A 237 -5.66 57.81 21.46
N GLY A 238 -5.93 57.43 22.71
CA GLY A 238 -6.29 58.38 23.77
C GLY A 238 -5.41 58.35 25.03
N GLY A 239 -4.39 57.48 25.09
CA GLY A 239 -3.54 57.31 26.27
C GLY A 239 -4.28 56.77 27.50
N ASN A 240 -5.49 56.23 27.32
CA ASN A 240 -6.29 55.57 28.36
C ASN A 240 -5.81 54.13 28.60
N ASN A 241 -4.56 53.97 28.99
CA ASN A 241 -3.99 52.65 29.25
C ASN A 241 -4.74 51.93 30.37
N GLY A 242 -4.96 50.62 30.20
CA GLY A 242 -5.57 49.76 31.21
C GLY A 242 -4.53 49.14 32.14
N THR A 243 -4.94 48.82 33.37
CA THR A 243 -4.14 48.04 34.33
C THR A 243 -4.84 46.71 34.58
N LEU A 244 -4.10 45.60 34.52
CA LEU A 244 -4.61 44.27 34.81
C LEU A 244 -4.69 44.06 36.33
N TYR A 245 -5.81 43.54 36.81
CA TYR A 245 -6.03 43.20 38.22
C TYR A 245 -6.34 41.72 38.37
N ASN A 246 -5.70 41.08 39.35
CA ASN A 246 -5.81 39.65 39.70
C ASN A 246 -5.34 38.65 38.63
N MET A 247 -4.98 39.13 37.44
CA MET A 247 -4.50 38.30 36.33
C MET A 247 -3.05 37.85 36.54
N ASN A 248 -2.76 36.59 36.21
CA ASN A 248 -1.38 36.10 36.15
C ASN A 248 -0.72 36.51 34.83
N THR A 249 0.23 37.44 34.88
CA THR A 249 0.82 38.02 33.65
C THR A 249 1.71 37.05 32.87
N SER A 250 2.02 35.86 33.41
CA SER A 250 2.80 34.84 32.69
C SER A 250 1.97 34.00 31.72
N ASP A 251 0.64 33.95 31.89
CA ASP A 251 -0.28 33.12 31.10
C ASP A 251 -1.53 33.89 30.62
N ALA A 252 -1.76 35.13 31.09
CA ALA A 252 -2.90 35.95 30.67
C ALA A 252 -2.86 36.40 29.20
N TRP A 253 -1.72 36.35 28.52
CA TRP A 253 -1.57 36.77 27.12
C TRP A 253 -1.50 35.56 26.21
N LEU A 254 -2.51 35.39 25.35
CA LEU A 254 -2.61 34.27 24.39
C LEU A 254 -2.48 34.78 22.96
N THR A 255 -2.02 33.93 22.03
CA THR A 255 -2.09 34.24 20.60
C THR A 255 -3.55 34.38 20.18
N SER A 256 -3.91 35.50 19.55
CA SER A 256 -5.30 35.74 19.20
C SER A 256 -5.76 34.91 17.99
N GLY A 257 -6.86 34.19 18.18
CA GLY A 257 -7.60 33.52 17.11
C GLY A 257 -8.59 34.41 16.37
N VAL A 258 -8.78 35.67 16.81
CA VAL A 258 -9.84 36.54 16.32
C VAL A 258 -9.75 36.72 14.79
N PRO A 259 -10.89 36.71 14.06
CA PRO A 259 -10.89 36.96 12.63
C PRO A 259 -10.93 38.46 12.34
N ALA A 260 -9.97 39.22 12.88
CA ALA A 260 -9.82 40.65 12.63
C ALA A 260 -8.40 40.98 12.16
N GLY A 261 -8.26 42.07 11.41
CA GLY A 261 -6.97 42.55 10.92
C GLY A 261 -7.11 43.67 9.89
N ASP A 262 -5.99 44.04 9.29
CA ASP A 262 -5.99 44.96 8.17
C ASP A 262 -6.76 44.42 6.96
N GLY A 263 -7.54 45.29 6.31
CA GLY A 263 -8.36 44.85 5.19
C GLY A 263 -9.33 45.87 4.62
N VAL A 264 -10.24 45.37 3.80
CA VAL A 264 -11.31 46.13 3.14
C VAL A 264 -12.61 45.35 3.26
N SER A 265 -13.71 46.05 3.56
CA SER A 265 -15.04 45.46 3.63
C SER A 265 -16.03 46.22 2.77
N ASN A 266 -17.01 45.51 2.22
CA ASN A 266 -18.11 46.10 1.46
C ASN A 266 -19.39 45.30 1.66
N THR A 267 -20.50 46.00 1.87
CA THR A 267 -21.84 45.42 1.97
C THR A 267 -22.64 45.68 0.70
N GLN A 268 -23.26 44.64 0.15
CA GLN A 268 -24.18 44.71 -0.98
C GLN A 268 -25.47 43.94 -0.68
N THR A 269 -26.46 44.07 -1.56
CA THR A 269 -27.70 43.28 -1.51
C THR A 269 -27.66 42.21 -2.60
N GLU A 270 -28.11 40.99 -2.27
CA GLU A 270 -28.26 39.93 -3.27
C GLU A 270 -29.23 40.38 -4.38
N THR A 271 -28.78 40.31 -5.62
CA THR A 271 -29.59 40.66 -6.80
C THR A 271 -29.25 39.74 -7.96
N ASN A 272 -30.13 39.69 -8.96
CA ASN A 272 -29.89 38.88 -10.15
C ASN A 272 -28.74 39.46 -10.99
N GLY A 273 -27.80 38.59 -11.39
CA GLY A 273 -26.60 38.98 -12.11
C GLY A 273 -25.38 39.11 -11.20
N LEU A 274 -24.27 39.57 -11.78
CA LEU A 274 -22.99 39.70 -11.07
C LEU A 274 -23.03 40.87 -10.08
N VAL A 275 -22.80 40.58 -8.80
CA VAL A 275 -22.64 41.56 -7.72
C VAL A 275 -21.16 41.69 -7.39
N SER A 276 -20.64 42.92 -7.36
CA SER A 276 -19.24 43.21 -7.02
C SER A 276 -19.12 43.86 -5.66
N PHE A 277 -18.24 43.31 -4.82
CA PHE A 277 -17.95 43.82 -3.49
C PHE A 277 -16.68 44.68 -3.58
N THR A 278 -16.88 45.98 -3.80
CA THR A 278 -15.81 46.89 -4.25
C THR A 278 -14.62 46.90 -3.28
N GLY A 279 -13.41 46.73 -3.81
CA GLY A 279 -12.16 46.75 -3.04
C GLY A 279 -11.79 45.43 -2.35
N THR A 280 -12.72 44.48 -2.26
CA THR A 280 -12.46 43.17 -1.62
C THR A 280 -11.86 42.14 -2.58
N GLY A 281 -11.83 42.42 -3.88
CA GLY A 281 -11.44 41.44 -4.90
C GLY A 281 -12.41 40.25 -4.99
N PHE A 282 -13.65 40.39 -4.52
CA PHE A 282 -14.65 39.34 -4.56
C PHE A 282 -15.89 39.76 -5.35
N THR A 283 -16.42 38.83 -6.14
CA THR A 283 -17.71 38.97 -6.81
C THR A 283 -18.54 37.71 -6.65
N ALA A 284 -19.87 37.86 -6.67
CA ALA A 284 -20.81 36.75 -6.57
C ALA A 284 -21.91 36.87 -7.63
N ASN A 285 -22.25 35.76 -8.28
CA ASN A 285 -23.39 35.67 -9.19
C ASN A 285 -24.43 34.71 -8.63
N TYR A 286 -25.55 35.25 -8.13
CA TYR A 286 -26.55 34.47 -7.40
C TYR A 286 -27.51 33.73 -8.35
N SER A 287 -27.54 32.40 -8.25
CA SER A 287 -28.52 31.54 -8.92
C SER A 287 -29.77 31.30 -8.07
N SER A 288 -29.66 31.46 -6.74
CA SER A 288 -30.76 31.49 -5.78
C SER A 288 -30.48 32.56 -4.72
N GLN A 289 -31.47 33.38 -4.36
CA GLN A 289 -31.30 34.47 -3.38
C GLN A 289 -32.64 34.94 -2.79
N SER A 290 -32.57 35.70 -1.69
CA SER A 290 -33.74 36.28 -1.01
C SER A 290 -33.55 37.76 -0.67
N SER A 291 -32.75 38.46 -1.48
CA SER A 291 -32.40 39.89 -1.33
C SER A 291 -31.81 40.22 0.04
N ALA A 292 -31.05 39.27 0.60
CA ALA A 292 -30.36 39.49 1.87
C ALA A 292 -29.23 40.51 1.70
N ALA A 293 -28.86 41.18 2.79
CA ALA A 293 -27.63 41.95 2.81
C ALA A 293 -26.45 41.00 2.99
N VAL A 294 -25.42 41.13 2.18
CA VAL A 294 -24.18 40.35 2.28
C VAL A 294 -23.04 41.31 2.52
N THR A 295 -22.22 41.04 3.53
CA THR A 295 -21.00 41.78 3.81
C THR A 295 -19.83 40.88 3.49
N VAL A 296 -18.90 41.39 2.68
CA VAL A 296 -17.66 40.71 2.37
C VAL A 296 -16.51 41.54 2.90
N THR A 297 -15.69 40.92 3.74
CA THR A 297 -14.45 41.50 4.25
C THR A 297 -13.28 40.71 3.73
N LYS A 298 -12.29 41.38 3.12
CA LYS A 298 -11.00 40.81 2.78
C LYS A 298 -9.98 41.26 3.82
N ILE A 299 -9.32 40.31 4.47
CA ILE A 299 -8.20 40.55 5.37
C ILE A 299 -6.89 40.28 4.62
N THR A 300 -5.93 41.19 4.74
CA THR A 300 -4.65 41.12 4.00
C THR A 300 -3.55 40.33 4.71
N GLY A 301 -3.76 39.95 5.98
CA GLY A 301 -2.86 39.09 6.76
C GLY A 301 -3.39 37.65 6.89
N ALA A 302 -2.51 36.70 7.23
CA ALA A 302 -2.84 35.28 7.24
C ALA A 302 -3.87 34.93 8.35
N PRO A 303 -4.77 33.94 8.15
CA PRO A 303 -5.55 33.28 9.20
C PRO A 303 -4.66 32.61 10.26
N ASN A 304 -5.20 32.34 11.46
CA ASN A 304 -4.43 31.76 12.58
C ASN A 304 -3.96 30.32 12.32
N VAL A 305 -4.65 29.60 11.43
CA VAL A 305 -4.22 28.33 10.89
C VAL A 305 -4.04 28.55 9.39
N ASN A 306 -2.82 28.39 8.86
CA ASN A 306 -2.47 28.73 7.47
C ASN A 306 -2.36 27.46 6.60
N PRO A 307 -3.33 27.18 5.71
CA PRO A 307 -3.32 26.01 4.84
C PRO A 307 -2.61 26.22 3.49
N ASN A 308 -1.42 26.84 3.46
CA ASN A 308 -0.68 27.24 2.24
C ASN A 308 -1.44 28.21 1.32
N LEU A 309 -1.63 29.43 1.82
CA LEU A 309 -2.44 30.47 1.19
C LEU A 309 -1.76 31.20 0.03
N PHE A 310 -2.58 31.68 -0.90
CA PHE A 310 -2.20 32.77 -1.80
C PHE A 310 -2.13 34.12 -1.03
N ASP A 311 -1.03 34.87 -1.18
CA ASP A 311 -0.77 36.20 -0.61
C ASP A 311 -1.01 36.39 0.89
N SER A 312 -1.07 35.32 1.70
CA SER A 312 -1.41 35.44 3.12
C SER A 312 -2.73 36.21 3.36
N GLN A 313 -3.74 36.06 2.50
CA GLN A 313 -5.02 36.77 2.63
C GLN A 313 -6.20 35.81 2.75
N TYR A 314 -7.32 36.28 3.31
CA TYR A 314 -8.56 35.52 3.39
C TYR A 314 -9.79 36.42 3.36
N TRP A 315 -10.95 35.82 3.10
CA TRP A 315 -12.23 36.52 3.03
C TRP A 315 -13.17 36.05 4.12
N ILE A 316 -14.03 36.94 4.58
CA ILE A 316 -15.13 36.68 5.50
C ILE A 316 -16.40 37.15 4.80
N ILE A 317 -17.27 36.21 4.46
CA ILE A 317 -18.50 36.43 3.72
C ILE A 317 -19.65 36.13 4.66
N GLU A 318 -20.42 37.16 5.00
CA GLU A 318 -21.50 37.06 5.96
C GLU A 318 -22.82 37.49 5.34
N ARG A 319 -23.85 36.69 5.56
CA ARG A 319 -25.17 36.91 5.00
C ARG A 319 -26.17 37.23 6.10
N TYR A 320 -26.85 38.35 5.96
CA TYR A 320 -27.82 38.88 6.90
C TYR A 320 -29.23 38.80 6.29
N GLY A 321 -29.80 37.60 6.33
CA GLY A 321 -31.15 37.30 5.86
C GLY A 321 -31.44 35.80 5.93
N SER A 322 -32.73 35.45 5.92
CA SER A 322 -33.19 34.06 5.94
C SER A 322 -33.57 33.58 4.54
N GLY A 323 -33.50 32.27 4.31
CA GLY A 323 -33.88 31.63 3.03
C GLY A 323 -32.67 31.07 2.29
N ASN A 324 -32.94 30.23 1.29
CA ASN A 324 -31.87 29.58 0.52
C ASN A 324 -31.14 30.60 -0.35
N PHE A 325 -29.84 30.40 -0.51
CA PHE A 325 -29.06 31.07 -1.53
C PHE A 325 -28.09 30.09 -2.18
N THR A 326 -27.69 30.40 -3.40
CA THR A 326 -26.64 29.69 -4.12
C THR A 326 -26.01 30.70 -5.08
N ALA A 327 -24.68 30.73 -5.15
CA ALA A 327 -23.97 31.66 -5.99
C ALA A 327 -22.67 31.06 -6.53
N ASP A 328 -22.24 31.57 -7.68
CA ASP A 328 -20.89 31.37 -8.17
C ASP A 328 -20.00 32.48 -7.58
N TYR A 329 -18.92 32.09 -6.92
CA TYR A 329 -17.97 32.97 -6.25
C TYR A 329 -16.71 33.14 -7.11
N SER A 330 -16.25 34.38 -7.26
CA SER A 330 -15.00 34.68 -7.95
C SER A 330 -14.13 35.56 -7.06
N PHE A 331 -12.89 35.13 -6.87
CA PHE A 331 -11.92 35.79 -6.02
C PHE A 331 -10.70 36.24 -6.83
N THR A 332 -10.22 37.44 -6.55
CA THR A 332 -9.03 38.04 -7.14
C THR A 332 -7.90 38.08 -6.12
N VAL A 333 -6.78 37.45 -6.45
CA VAL A 333 -5.55 37.42 -5.65
C VAL A 333 -4.49 38.38 -6.23
N GLY A 334 -3.51 38.80 -5.43
CA GLY A 334 -2.37 39.63 -5.85
C GLY A 334 -1.20 38.83 -6.42
N GLU A 335 -1.01 37.59 -5.95
CA GLU A 335 -0.08 36.59 -6.45
C GLU A 335 -0.55 36.13 -7.82
N SER A 336 0.39 36.02 -8.76
CA SER A 336 0.05 35.52 -10.08
C SER A 336 -0.15 34.00 -10.02
N PHE A 337 -1.33 33.54 -10.45
CA PHE A 337 -1.51 32.15 -10.86
C PHE A 337 -0.52 31.79 -11.97
N THR A 338 -0.17 30.52 -12.05
CA THR A 338 0.71 29.99 -13.09
C THR A 338 -0.08 29.44 -14.27
N SER A 339 0.58 29.23 -15.41
CA SER A 339 -0.03 28.56 -16.56
C SER A 339 -0.45 27.12 -16.24
N ALA A 340 0.15 26.48 -15.23
CA ALA A 340 -0.27 25.17 -14.74
C ALA A 340 -1.57 25.24 -13.93
N ASP A 341 -1.74 26.29 -13.12
CA ASP A 341 -2.98 26.54 -12.38
C ASP A 341 -4.16 26.78 -13.35
N GLU A 342 -3.94 27.51 -14.45
CA GLU A 342 -4.96 27.78 -15.47
C GLU A 342 -5.26 26.57 -16.37
N SER A 343 -4.27 25.73 -16.69
CA SER A 343 -4.51 24.49 -17.44
C SER A 343 -5.14 23.39 -16.57
N THR A 344 -4.94 23.46 -15.26
CA THR A 344 -5.48 22.50 -14.27
C THR A 344 -6.13 23.24 -13.09
N PRO A 345 -7.32 23.86 -13.29
CA PRO A 345 -7.99 24.67 -12.25
C PRO A 345 -8.23 23.93 -10.93
N THR A 346 -8.36 22.60 -10.96
CA THR A 346 -8.61 21.77 -9.79
C THR A 346 -7.46 21.73 -8.77
N LEU A 347 -6.28 22.26 -9.11
CA LEU A 347 -5.17 22.49 -8.16
C LEU A 347 -5.47 23.64 -7.20
N ILE A 348 -6.32 24.58 -7.61
CA ILE A 348 -6.75 25.71 -6.80
C ILE A 348 -8.01 25.32 -6.05
N LYS A 349 -7.95 25.45 -4.72
CA LYS A 349 -9.00 24.96 -3.83
C LYS A 349 -9.53 26.07 -2.94
N LEU A 350 -10.84 26.05 -2.72
CA LEU A 350 -11.55 26.88 -1.76
C LEU A 350 -11.77 26.06 -0.49
N TYR A 351 -11.28 26.60 0.63
CA TYR A 351 -11.60 26.07 1.96
C TYR A 351 -12.43 27.07 2.73
N ARG A 352 -13.21 26.57 3.70
CA ARG A 352 -14.08 27.37 4.55
C ARG A 352 -14.02 26.97 6.02
N ARG A 353 -14.46 27.89 6.87
CA ARG A 353 -14.88 27.64 8.27
C ARG A 353 -15.94 28.68 8.64
N SER A 354 -16.60 28.53 9.79
CA SER A 354 -17.59 29.51 10.26
C SER A 354 -16.95 30.90 10.47
N GLU A 355 -17.72 31.96 10.29
CA GLU A 355 -17.31 33.36 10.42
C GLU A 355 -16.61 33.68 11.74
N ASN A 356 -17.01 32.99 12.82
CA ASN A 356 -16.52 33.15 14.19
C ASN A 356 -15.57 32.03 14.66
N SER A 357 -15.16 31.15 13.75
CA SER A 357 -14.26 30.04 14.05
C SER A 357 -12.80 30.48 13.96
N ASP A 358 -11.99 29.98 14.89
CA ASP A 358 -10.53 30.02 14.84
C ASP A 358 -9.95 28.59 14.78
N THR A 359 -10.73 27.63 14.29
CA THR A 359 -10.31 26.22 14.15
C THR A 359 -9.84 25.90 12.73
N TYR A 360 -9.58 24.62 12.44
CA TYR A 360 -9.15 24.14 11.13
C TYR A 360 -10.13 24.46 9.99
N TRP A 361 -9.57 24.49 8.78
CA TRP A 361 -10.27 24.74 7.53
C TRP A 361 -10.86 23.46 6.93
N ASN A 362 -12.07 23.55 6.38
CA ASN A 362 -12.74 22.44 5.71
C ASN A 362 -12.74 22.67 4.19
N PHE A 363 -12.45 21.63 3.42
CA PHE A 363 -12.55 21.71 1.95
C PHE A 363 -13.98 22.06 1.54
N ASN A 364 -14.11 23.03 0.64
CA ASN A 364 -15.39 23.42 0.09
C ASN A 364 -15.51 22.96 -1.36
N ASN A 365 -14.68 23.53 -2.25
CA ASN A 365 -14.80 23.34 -3.68
C ASN A 365 -13.43 23.40 -4.37
N ASN A 366 -13.31 22.72 -5.51
CA ASN A 366 -12.22 22.97 -6.46
C ASN A 366 -12.60 24.16 -7.34
N ALA A 367 -11.62 24.91 -7.83
CA ALA A 367 -11.89 25.97 -8.80
C ALA A 367 -12.40 25.35 -10.11
N ASN A 368 -13.44 25.95 -10.67
CA ASN A 368 -13.98 25.62 -11.98
C ASN A 368 -13.09 26.21 -13.08
N THR A 369 -12.64 27.44 -12.86
CA THR A 369 -11.74 28.17 -13.77
C THR A 369 -10.73 28.96 -12.96
N VAL A 370 -9.52 29.07 -13.51
CA VAL A 370 -8.46 29.93 -13.00
C VAL A 370 -7.98 30.78 -14.17
N SER A 371 -7.78 32.07 -13.95
CA SER A 371 -7.26 32.98 -14.96
C SER A 371 -5.95 33.60 -14.51
N VAL A 372 -4.86 33.31 -15.22
CA VAL A 372 -3.56 33.97 -14.99
C VAL A 372 -3.64 35.44 -15.32
N THR A 373 -4.35 35.78 -16.41
CA THR A 373 -4.44 37.16 -16.91
C THR A 373 -5.25 38.07 -16.00
N ASN A 374 -6.34 37.55 -15.43
CA ASN A 374 -7.25 38.33 -14.59
C ASN A 374 -6.96 38.17 -13.09
N HIS A 375 -6.03 37.28 -12.72
CA HIS A 375 -5.73 36.91 -11.34
C HIS A 375 -6.96 36.38 -10.59
N THR A 376 -7.86 35.68 -11.28
CA THR A 376 -9.11 35.18 -10.71
C THR A 376 -9.16 33.66 -10.58
N ALA A 377 -9.82 33.19 -9.53
CA ALA A 377 -10.29 31.80 -9.39
C ALA A 377 -11.80 31.80 -9.14
N ASP A 378 -12.52 31.00 -9.92
CA ASP A 378 -13.99 30.93 -9.90
C ASP A 378 -14.47 29.58 -9.36
N PHE A 379 -15.48 29.61 -8.50
CA PHE A 379 -16.06 28.46 -7.82
C PHE A 379 -17.57 28.49 -7.96
N SER A 380 -18.17 27.42 -8.47
CA SER A 380 -19.61 27.37 -8.76
C SER A 380 -20.42 26.73 -7.65
N ASN A 381 -21.70 27.12 -7.56
CA ASN A 381 -22.72 26.52 -6.70
C ASN A 381 -22.41 26.57 -5.18
N ILE A 382 -21.86 27.68 -4.71
CA ILE A 382 -21.58 27.89 -3.29
C ILE A 382 -22.85 28.34 -2.56
N SER A 383 -23.20 27.63 -1.49
CA SER A 383 -24.35 27.94 -0.61
C SER A 383 -23.91 28.19 0.84
N ASP A 384 -22.61 28.29 1.06
CA ASP A 384 -22.00 28.49 2.37
C ASP A 384 -21.56 29.94 2.59
N THR A 385 -21.64 30.37 3.83
CA THR A 385 -21.03 31.61 4.34
C THR A 385 -19.99 31.29 5.40
N GLY A 386 -19.20 32.29 5.78
CA GLY A 386 -18.16 32.16 6.80
C GLY A 386 -16.84 32.74 6.31
N GLN A 387 -15.74 32.24 6.86
CA GLN A 387 -14.41 32.56 6.38
C GLN A 387 -14.04 31.65 5.23
N PHE A 388 -13.31 32.18 4.25
CA PHE A 388 -12.86 31.49 3.04
C PHE A 388 -11.40 31.79 2.74
N VAL A 389 -10.70 30.76 2.29
CA VAL A 389 -9.31 30.84 1.82
C VAL A 389 -9.12 30.13 0.50
N ILE A 390 -8.17 30.64 -0.27
CA ILE A 390 -7.74 30.01 -1.52
C ILE A 390 -6.33 29.51 -1.33
N CYS A 391 -6.15 28.24 -1.65
CA CYS A 391 -4.88 27.55 -1.47
C CYS A 391 -4.43 26.94 -2.80
N ARG A 392 -3.12 26.96 -3.04
CA ARG A 392 -2.51 26.16 -4.09
C ARG A 392 -2.22 24.80 -3.47
N ARG A 393 -2.85 23.74 -3.97
CA ARG A 393 -2.52 22.39 -3.55
C ARG A 393 -1.39 21.86 -4.42
N LEU A 394 -0.28 21.44 -3.80
CA LEU A 394 0.58 20.43 -4.42
C LEU A 394 -0.24 19.14 -4.49
N SER A 395 -0.45 18.61 -5.69
CA SER A 395 -0.99 17.26 -5.81
C SER A 395 -0.15 16.34 -4.93
N PRO A 396 -0.76 15.40 -4.16
CA PRO A 396 0.00 14.33 -3.54
C PRO A 396 1.01 13.80 -4.56
N ASP A 397 2.30 13.76 -4.21
CA ASP A 397 3.32 13.29 -5.12
C ASP A 397 2.90 11.96 -5.71
N GLN A 398 2.84 11.94 -7.04
CA GLN A 398 2.49 10.76 -7.81
C GLN A 398 3.69 9.80 -7.93
N PHE A 399 4.85 10.20 -7.39
CA PHE A 399 6.14 9.52 -7.46
C PHE A 399 6.84 9.60 -6.12
N ALA A 400 7.67 8.61 -5.81
CA ALA A 400 8.64 8.73 -4.72
C ALA A 400 9.63 9.77 -5.23
N GLY A 401 9.51 11.02 -4.77
CA GLY A 401 10.29 12.13 -5.31
C GLY A 401 11.74 12.00 -4.89
N ASN A 402 12.16 12.84 -3.95
CA ASN A 402 13.47 12.72 -3.33
C ASN A 402 13.33 12.25 -1.89
N ALA A 403 14.44 11.75 -1.35
CA ALA A 403 14.64 11.50 0.06
C ALA A 403 15.90 12.28 0.46
N ILE A 404 16.01 12.58 1.76
CA ILE A 404 17.23 13.19 2.28
C ILE A 404 18.20 12.10 2.73
N PHE A 405 19.45 12.20 2.31
CA PHE A 405 20.56 11.36 2.73
C PHE A 405 21.37 12.07 3.82
N LEU A 406 21.58 11.39 4.96
CA LEU A 406 22.38 11.86 6.08
C LEU A 406 23.65 11.03 6.21
N ASN A 407 24.81 11.70 6.20
CA ASN A 407 26.13 11.07 6.07
C ASN A 407 26.69 10.39 7.34
N GLY A 408 25.96 10.41 8.45
CA GLY A 408 26.39 9.80 9.72
C GLY A 408 27.64 10.41 10.37
N THR A 409 28.09 11.58 9.90
CA THR A 409 29.25 12.32 10.43
C THR A 409 28.85 13.65 11.06
N ASP A 410 28.17 14.52 10.32
CA ASP A 410 27.86 15.89 10.74
C ASP A 410 26.54 16.46 10.19
N ASP A 411 25.78 15.67 9.42
CA ASP A 411 24.47 16.05 8.88
C ASP A 411 23.37 15.97 9.95
N SER A 412 22.56 17.04 10.08
CA SER A 412 21.34 17.06 10.91
C SER A 412 20.32 18.09 10.42
N ILE A 413 19.02 17.87 10.68
CA ILE A 413 17.96 18.83 10.33
C ILE A 413 17.27 19.34 11.59
N THR A 414 17.18 20.65 11.76
CA THR A 414 16.54 21.30 12.91
C THR A 414 15.21 21.92 12.52
N PHE A 415 14.12 21.54 13.18
CA PHE A 415 12.75 22.03 12.90
C PHE A 415 12.26 23.12 13.89
N GLY A 416 13.10 23.48 14.86
CA GLY A 416 12.78 24.50 15.88
C GLY A 416 11.92 23.99 17.03
N ASN A 417 11.36 24.93 17.80
CA ASN A 417 10.60 24.69 19.03
C ASN A 417 9.28 25.49 19.06
N ASN A 418 8.50 25.45 17.99
CA ASN A 418 7.19 26.11 17.99
C ASN A 418 6.21 25.40 18.94
N ASN A 419 5.22 26.16 19.43
CA ASN A 419 4.24 25.67 20.41
C ASN A 419 3.44 24.46 19.92
N ASN A 420 3.19 24.34 18.61
CA ASN A 420 2.49 23.19 18.04
C ASN A 420 3.31 21.88 18.06
N LEU A 421 4.65 21.94 18.22
CA LEU A 421 5.52 20.78 18.41
C LEU A 421 5.64 20.35 19.89
N ASN A 422 5.02 21.08 20.82
CA ASN A 422 4.99 20.80 22.26
C ASN A 422 3.74 20.00 22.63
N ILE A 423 3.69 18.73 22.21
CA ILE A 423 2.52 17.85 22.38
C ILE A 423 2.65 17.05 23.68
N GLU A 424 1.65 17.14 24.56
CA GLU A 424 1.66 16.50 25.89
C GLU A 424 0.92 15.15 25.93
N ASN A 425 -0.07 14.93 25.07
CA ASN A 425 -1.02 13.82 25.18
C ASN A 425 -1.02 12.95 23.92
N ASN A 426 -2.11 12.99 23.14
CA ASN A 426 -2.26 12.22 21.91
C ASN A 426 -1.23 12.63 20.86
N ILE A 427 -0.39 11.69 20.44
CA ILE A 427 0.61 11.92 19.38
C ILE A 427 0.74 10.69 18.49
N THR A 428 1.01 10.93 17.22
CA THR A 428 1.60 9.95 16.30
C THR A 428 2.78 10.58 15.60
N ILE A 429 3.92 9.89 15.56
CA ILE A 429 5.05 10.26 14.70
C ILE A 429 5.32 9.08 13.78
N GLU A 430 5.50 9.35 12.49
CA GLU A 430 5.77 8.34 11.47
C GLU A 430 6.71 8.87 10.39
N MET A 431 7.53 7.97 9.80
CA MET A 431 8.41 8.28 8.67
C MET A 431 8.83 7.01 7.93
N TRP A 432 9.30 7.17 6.70
CA TRP A 432 10.13 6.16 6.04
C TRP A 432 11.60 6.37 6.43
N LEU A 433 12.27 5.28 6.79
CA LEU A 433 13.67 5.24 7.17
C LEU A 433 14.38 4.10 6.43
N LYS A 434 15.50 4.41 5.77
CA LYS A 434 16.43 3.42 5.22
C LYS A 434 17.79 3.57 5.89
N PRO A 435 18.12 2.72 6.86
CA PRO A 435 19.43 2.77 7.51
C PRO A 435 20.50 2.14 6.62
N ASP A 436 21.60 2.86 6.38
CA ASP A 436 22.70 2.37 5.53
C ASP A 436 23.80 1.72 6.39
N ILE A 437 24.12 2.30 7.55
CA ILE A 437 24.97 1.71 8.59
C ILE A 437 24.32 2.01 9.94
N LEU A 438 24.35 1.00 10.81
CA LEU A 438 23.70 0.98 12.10
C LEU A 438 24.79 0.64 13.11
N ASN A 439 25.19 1.66 13.87
CA ASN A 439 26.04 1.54 15.05
C ASN A 439 25.14 1.79 16.28
N SER A 440 25.48 1.24 17.44
CA SER A 440 24.76 1.46 18.71
C SER A 440 24.49 2.94 19.02
N ASN A 441 23.42 3.23 19.76
CA ASN A 441 23.12 4.54 20.35
C ASN A 441 23.07 5.69 19.33
N ARG A 442 22.14 5.63 18.37
CA ARG A 442 21.99 6.65 17.32
C ARG A 442 20.59 7.21 17.32
N ARG A 443 20.43 8.45 17.80
CA ARG A 443 19.14 9.15 17.75
C ARG A 443 18.75 9.46 16.32
N ILE A 444 17.52 9.10 15.96
CA ILE A 444 16.92 9.38 14.65
C ILE A 444 16.12 10.67 14.74
N LEU A 445 15.22 10.80 15.72
CA LEU A 445 14.42 12.00 15.94
C LEU A 445 14.35 12.32 17.43
N ALA A 446 14.72 13.54 17.82
CA ALA A 446 14.72 13.95 19.22
C ALA A 446 14.35 15.41 19.41
N LYS A 447 13.83 15.72 20.60
CA LYS A 447 13.59 17.07 21.11
C LYS A 447 14.33 17.23 22.44
N GLY A 448 15.58 17.65 22.37
CA GLY A 448 16.50 17.67 23.51
C GLY A 448 16.84 16.28 24.01
N ASN A 449 16.49 15.97 25.27
CA ASN A 449 16.68 14.65 25.85
C ASN A 449 15.55 13.67 25.48
N ASN A 450 14.40 14.17 25.02
CA ASN A 450 13.30 13.32 24.58
C ASN A 450 13.65 12.76 23.20
N HIS A 451 13.94 11.47 23.07
CA HIS A 451 14.26 10.85 21.79
C HIS A 451 13.13 9.92 21.35
N PHE A 452 12.35 10.41 20.39
CA PHE A 452 11.19 9.73 19.85
C PHE A 452 11.57 8.46 19.09
N PHE A 453 12.73 8.45 18.45
CA PHE A 453 13.30 7.27 17.81
C PHE A 453 14.82 7.26 18.02
N GLU A 454 15.34 6.14 18.50
CA GLU A 454 16.77 5.84 18.63
C GLU A 454 17.05 4.43 18.12
N TRP A 455 18.17 4.26 17.44
CA TRP A 455 18.66 2.96 17.02
C TRP A 455 19.66 2.42 18.06
N ASP A 456 19.52 1.14 18.41
CA ASP A 456 20.50 0.43 19.24
C ASP A 456 20.79 -1.00 18.71
N ASP A 457 22.06 -1.40 18.80
CA ASP A 457 22.58 -2.73 18.43
C ASP A 457 23.02 -3.58 19.65
N ALA A 458 22.92 -3.04 20.86
CA ALA A 458 23.39 -3.66 22.10
C ALA A 458 22.41 -3.47 23.28
N PHE A 459 21.23 -4.08 23.20
CA PHE A 459 20.26 -4.02 24.31
C PHE A 459 20.78 -4.75 25.57
N GLU A 460 20.71 -4.09 26.73
CA GLU A 460 21.11 -4.68 28.03
C GLU A 460 20.23 -5.87 28.45
N SER A 461 19.03 -6.00 27.88
CA SER A 461 18.01 -6.97 28.28
C SER A 461 17.80 -8.14 27.30
N VAL A 462 18.31 -8.05 26.05
CA VAL A 462 18.09 -9.06 25.00
C VAL A 462 19.21 -9.01 23.94
N SER A 463 19.66 -10.14 23.39
CA SER A 463 20.61 -10.11 22.24
C SER A 463 19.91 -9.75 20.93
N GLY A 464 20.29 -8.68 20.22
CA GLY A 464 19.71 -8.34 18.90
C GLY A 464 19.81 -6.85 18.51
N LYS A 465 19.26 -6.48 17.34
CA LYS A 465 19.22 -5.11 16.74
C LYS A 465 17.78 -4.56 16.74
N GLY A 466 17.54 -3.25 16.97
CA GLY A 466 16.17 -2.70 17.03
C GLY A 466 16.02 -1.18 17.22
N ILE A 467 14.78 -0.72 17.42
CA ILE A 467 14.42 0.70 17.68
C ILE A 467 14.00 0.88 19.14
N GLN A 468 14.58 1.88 19.77
CA GLN A 468 14.24 2.40 21.08
C GLN A 468 13.38 3.65 20.96
N ILE A 469 12.39 3.76 21.85
CA ILE A 469 11.61 4.99 22.07
C ILE A 469 11.82 5.39 23.52
N ASP A 470 12.24 6.64 23.75
CA ASP A 470 12.31 7.22 25.09
C ASP A 470 11.51 8.51 25.15
N ILE A 471 10.60 8.54 26.11
CA ILE A 471 9.79 9.70 26.45
C ILE A 471 10.09 10.01 27.92
N PRO A 472 11.13 10.82 28.22
CA PRO A 472 11.71 11.02 29.56
C PRO A 472 10.75 11.47 30.68
N ALA A 473 9.54 11.91 30.35
CA ALA A 473 8.53 12.26 31.34
C ALA A 473 7.72 11.07 31.88
N LEU A 474 7.86 9.88 31.28
CA LEU A 474 7.09 8.68 31.60
C LEU A 474 7.83 7.68 32.53
N SER A 475 8.72 8.20 33.39
CA SER A 475 9.62 7.48 34.32
C SER A 475 10.92 6.97 33.69
N THR A 476 11.91 6.69 34.55
CA THR A 476 13.31 6.33 34.28
C THR A 476 13.54 5.00 33.53
N ASN A 477 12.56 4.51 32.77
CA ASN A 477 12.57 3.19 32.15
C ASN A 477 12.40 3.31 30.63
N TRP A 478 13.40 2.84 29.90
CA TRP A 478 13.41 2.78 28.43
C TRP A 478 12.33 1.85 27.89
N TRP A 479 11.72 2.19 26.75
CA TRP A 479 10.74 1.33 26.07
C TRP A 479 11.25 0.92 24.68
N GLU A 480 11.77 -0.29 24.61
CA GLU A 480 12.44 -0.82 23.41
C GLU A 480 11.62 -1.91 22.71
N PHE A 481 11.50 -1.88 21.39
CA PHE A 481 10.97 -3.02 20.64
C PHE A 481 12.02 -3.55 19.68
N GLN A 482 11.94 -4.86 19.45
CA GLN A 482 12.82 -5.53 18.51
C GLN A 482 12.12 -5.71 17.18
N TYR A 483 12.85 -5.41 16.11
CA TYR A 483 12.46 -5.72 14.75
C TYR A 483 13.74 -5.88 13.95
N ASP A 484 13.92 -7.05 13.32
CA ASP A 484 15.09 -7.35 12.50
C ASP A 484 15.09 -6.50 11.24
N MET A 485 15.67 -5.31 11.34
CA MET A 485 15.89 -4.42 10.20
C MET A 485 17.24 -4.69 9.57
N ASN A 486 17.25 -4.90 8.26
CA ASN A 486 18.46 -5.04 7.48
C ASN A 486 18.91 -3.68 6.95
N TYR A 487 20.21 -3.56 6.73
CA TYR A 487 20.82 -2.40 6.08
C TYR A 487 20.29 -2.22 4.66
N ASN A 488 20.23 -0.98 4.21
CA ASN A 488 19.83 -0.58 2.86
C ASN A 488 18.40 -1.03 2.47
N GLN A 489 17.51 -1.22 3.45
CA GLN A 489 16.08 -1.49 3.23
C GLN A 489 15.22 -0.37 3.82
N TRP A 490 14.16 0.03 3.11
CA TRP A 490 13.18 1.00 3.61
C TRP A 490 12.23 0.35 4.61
N TYR A 491 12.05 0.99 5.75
CA TYR A 491 11.07 0.65 6.77
C TYR A 491 10.19 1.86 7.04
N HIS A 492 8.88 1.66 7.11
CA HIS A 492 7.99 2.66 7.67
C HIS A 492 7.93 2.45 9.17
N ILE A 493 8.39 3.42 9.95
CA ILE A 493 8.39 3.36 11.41
C ILE A 493 7.38 4.35 11.94
N ALA A 494 6.59 3.94 12.92
CA ALA A 494 5.64 4.82 13.59
C ALA A 494 5.48 4.46 15.06
N PHE A 495 5.12 5.43 15.89
CA PHE A 495 4.57 5.18 17.21
C PHE A 495 3.35 6.05 17.48
N THR A 496 2.47 5.58 18.35
CA THR A 496 1.29 6.31 18.81
C THR A 496 1.27 6.32 20.34
N PHE A 497 1.08 7.47 20.96
CA PHE A 497 0.86 7.60 22.40
C PHE A 497 -0.48 8.28 22.66
N SER A 498 -1.30 7.72 23.55
CA SER A 498 -2.62 8.24 23.90
C SER A 498 -2.64 8.90 25.27
N GLU A 499 -3.59 9.81 25.50
CA GLU A 499 -3.86 10.40 26.83
C GLU A 499 -4.22 9.37 27.90
N SER A 500 -4.68 8.18 27.49
CA SER A 500 -4.94 7.06 28.39
C SER A 500 -3.67 6.32 28.84
N GLY A 501 -2.51 6.69 28.28
CA GLY A 501 -1.21 6.10 28.57
C GLY A 501 -0.81 4.94 27.65
N GLU A 502 -1.63 4.55 26.68
CA GLU A 502 -1.29 3.50 25.72
C GLU A 502 -0.21 3.98 24.73
N LEU A 503 0.91 3.26 24.64
CA LEU A 503 1.99 3.44 23.67
C LEU A 503 2.04 2.24 22.73
N LYS A 504 2.04 2.48 21.42
CA LYS A 504 2.17 1.43 20.39
C LYS A 504 3.25 1.78 19.40
N ALA A 505 4.02 0.77 19.00
CA ALA A 505 4.99 0.87 17.91
C ALA A 505 4.52 0.06 16.70
N TYR A 506 4.81 0.59 15.52
CA TYR A 506 4.49 -0.03 14.25
C TYR A 506 5.71 -0.04 13.34
N VAL A 507 5.94 -1.17 12.67
CA VAL A 507 6.90 -1.28 11.57
C VAL A 507 6.17 -1.81 10.35
N ASN A 508 6.32 -1.14 9.21
CA ASN A 508 5.64 -1.45 7.95
C ASN A 508 4.11 -1.58 8.10
N GLY A 509 3.54 -0.76 8.99
CA GLY A 509 2.11 -0.71 9.29
C GLY A 509 1.61 -1.83 10.22
N SER A 510 2.47 -2.76 10.65
CA SER A 510 2.11 -3.81 11.61
C SER A 510 2.41 -3.38 13.03
N ASN A 511 1.49 -3.59 13.97
CA ASN A 511 1.77 -3.35 15.39
C ASN A 511 2.80 -4.37 15.89
N VAL A 512 3.97 -3.89 16.32
CA VAL A 512 5.08 -4.74 16.79
C VAL A 512 5.20 -4.75 18.31
N ARG A 513 4.62 -3.75 18.98
CA ARG A 513 4.58 -3.69 20.44
C ARG A 513 3.45 -2.79 20.94
N THR A 514 2.92 -3.15 22.10
CA THR A 514 2.00 -2.33 22.89
C THR A 514 2.51 -2.23 24.33
N GLY A 515 2.42 -1.05 24.93
CA GLY A 515 2.77 -0.75 26.31
C GLY A 515 1.77 0.21 26.94
N THR A 516 1.84 0.34 28.27
CA THR A 516 1.00 1.26 29.03
C THR A 516 1.86 2.03 30.02
N PHE A 517 1.68 3.34 30.03
CA PHE A 517 2.44 4.29 30.85
C PHE A 517 1.50 5.19 31.63
N THR A 518 1.98 5.76 32.72
CA THR A 518 1.25 6.75 33.50
C THR A 518 1.93 8.10 33.37
N GLY A 519 1.20 9.14 32.95
CA GLY A 519 1.70 10.50 32.81
C GLY A 519 1.60 11.02 31.37
N ASN A 520 2.03 12.27 31.18
CA ASN A 520 2.03 12.98 29.90
C ASN A 520 3.45 13.05 29.33
N ILE A 521 3.56 13.32 28.03
CA ILE A 521 4.84 13.68 27.39
C ILE A 521 5.30 15.02 27.99
N GLY A 522 6.53 15.04 28.51
CA GLY A 522 7.07 16.23 29.16
C GLY A 522 7.52 17.26 28.15
N LEU A 523 7.01 18.47 28.31
CA LEU A 523 7.43 19.61 27.52
C LEU A 523 8.87 20.01 27.82
N ASN A 524 9.57 20.45 26.79
CA ASN A 524 10.87 21.05 26.92
C ASN A 524 11.08 22.09 25.82
N THR A 525 11.99 23.03 26.05
CA THR A 525 12.23 24.16 25.14
C THR A 525 13.33 23.91 24.11
N ASN A 526 13.76 22.65 23.93
CA ASN A 526 14.78 22.32 22.94
C ASN A 526 14.14 22.16 21.56
N ASP A 527 14.93 22.35 20.52
CA ASP A 527 14.47 22.15 19.15
C ASP A 527 14.21 20.67 18.87
N LEU A 528 13.23 20.39 17.99
CA LEU A 528 13.09 19.09 17.35
C LEU A 528 14.18 18.96 16.29
N THR A 529 14.86 17.82 16.27
CA THR A 529 16.01 17.58 15.39
C THR A 529 16.01 16.15 14.85
N LEU A 530 16.19 16.01 13.53
CA LEU A 530 16.47 14.75 12.84
C LEU A 530 17.99 14.51 12.83
N CYS A 531 18.40 13.31 13.25
CA CYS A 531 19.80 12.89 13.43
C CYS A 531 20.65 13.91 14.22
N PRO A 532 20.29 14.24 15.47
CA PRO A 532 20.97 15.27 16.25
C PRO A 532 22.45 14.94 16.52
N LEU A 533 23.30 15.97 16.47
CA LEU A 533 24.76 15.87 16.71
C LEU A 533 25.15 15.86 18.20
N SER A 534 24.19 16.05 19.11
CA SER A 534 24.43 16.34 20.52
C SER A 534 24.75 15.12 21.39
N TYR A 535 24.69 13.90 20.84
CA TYR A 535 24.78 12.67 21.61
C TYR A 535 25.33 11.53 20.74
N GLU A 536 26.67 11.41 20.70
CA GLU A 536 27.41 10.52 19.79
C GLU A 536 27.18 10.78 18.28
N SER A 537 27.93 10.09 17.42
CA SER A 537 27.88 10.31 15.96
C SER A 537 26.45 10.19 15.42
N PRO A 538 26.03 10.99 14.42
CA PRO A 538 24.68 10.89 13.86
C PRO A 538 24.48 9.59 13.07
N LEU A 539 23.22 9.25 12.79
CA LEU A 539 22.88 8.05 12.01
C LEU A 539 23.23 8.22 10.52
N TYR A 540 23.72 7.13 9.90
CA TYR A 540 23.94 7.06 8.46
C TYR A 540 22.71 6.43 7.79
N CYS A 541 21.86 7.25 7.18
CA CYS A 541 20.55 6.81 6.68
C CYS A 541 19.96 7.71 5.59
N GLN A 542 18.89 7.23 4.97
CA GLN A 542 17.96 8.02 4.16
C GLN A 542 16.62 8.12 4.88
N VAL A 543 15.98 9.29 4.83
CA VAL A 543 14.68 9.56 5.46
C VAL A 543 13.75 10.17 4.43
N ASP A 544 12.47 9.80 4.52
CA ASP A 544 11.40 10.30 3.67
C ASP A 544 10.07 10.39 4.46
N GLU A 545 9.15 11.26 4.04
CA GLU A 545 7.77 11.36 4.54
C GLU A 545 7.60 11.50 6.08
N LEU A 546 8.35 12.39 6.73
CA LEU A 546 8.25 12.62 8.19
C LEU A 546 6.97 13.36 8.53
N ARG A 547 6.13 12.77 9.40
CA ARG A 547 4.84 13.33 9.81
C ARG A 547 4.70 13.32 11.33
N ILE A 548 4.13 14.38 11.87
CA ILE A 548 3.77 14.51 13.29
C ILE A 548 2.30 14.85 13.40
N TRP A 549 1.58 14.13 14.25
CA TRP A 549 0.16 14.29 14.51
C TRP A 549 -0.10 14.54 15.98
N ASN A 550 -1.10 15.36 16.32
CA ASN A 550 -1.67 15.47 17.68
C ASN A 550 -2.86 14.51 17.90
N LYS A 551 -2.88 13.41 17.13
CA LYS A 551 -3.92 12.37 17.13
C LYS A 551 -3.27 11.00 17.30
N VAL A 552 -3.96 10.09 17.98
CA VAL A 552 -3.61 8.65 17.99
C VAL A 552 -4.14 8.03 16.70
N ARG A 553 -3.26 7.76 15.73
CA ARG A 553 -3.66 7.08 14.49
C ARG A 553 -3.86 5.59 14.73
N SER A 554 -4.91 5.03 14.15
CA SER A 554 -5.15 3.58 14.14
C SER A 554 -4.17 2.87 13.20
N GLN A 555 -4.00 1.55 13.41
CA GLN A 555 -3.19 0.72 12.52
C GLN A 555 -3.63 0.81 11.06
N THR A 556 -4.94 0.77 10.81
CA THR A 556 -5.54 0.91 9.48
C THR A 556 -5.20 2.27 8.86
N GLU A 557 -5.36 3.37 9.58
CA GLU A 557 -5.00 4.70 9.09
C GLU A 557 -3.50 4.79 8.73
N ILE A 558 -2.61 4.16 9.51
CA ILE A 558 -1.18 4.09 9.20
C ILE A 558 -0.95 3.26 7.93
N GLN A 559 -1.54 2.07 7.81
CA GLN A 559 -1.39 1.19 6.65
C GLN A 559 -1.91 1.84 5.35
N GLU A 560 -3.03 2.56 5.42
CA GLU A 560 -3.64 3.25 4.28
C GLU A 560 -2.78 4.40 3.77
N ASN A 561 -2.10 5.12 4.67
CA ASN A 561 -1.44 6.39 4.33
C ASN A 561 0.09 6.33 4.33
N MET A 562 0.73 5.30 4.89
CA MET A 562 2.20 5.22 4.95
C MET A 562 2.84 5.25 3.56
N CYS A 563 2.18 4.69 2.55
CA CYS A 563 2.66 4.65 1.17
C CYS A 563 2.02 5.74 0.30
N SER A 564 1.49 6.82 0.86
CA SER A 564 0.81 7.87 0.09
C SER A 564 1.16 9.22 0.66
N THR A 565 1.47 10.17 -0.21
CA THR A 565 1.68 11.54 0.20
C THR A 565 0.37 12.17 0.67
N LEU A 566 0.46 12.99 1.71
CA LEU A 566 -0.68 13.62 2.33
C LEU A 566 -0.92 15.02 1.78
N SER A 567 -2.10 15.57 2.05
CA SER A 567 -2.46 16.91 1.60
C SER A 567 -1.97 18.02 2.52
N GLY A 568 -1.52 17.70 3.73
CA GLY A 568 -1.14 18.68 4.77
C GLY A 568 -2.35 19.22 5.56
N LEU A 569 -3.56 18.73 5.28
CA LEU A 569 -4.83 19.24 5.83
C LEU A 569 -5.60 18.18 6.60
N GLU A 570 -5.01 17.00 6.76
CA GLU A 570 -5.59 15.91 7.50
C GLU A 570 -5.80 16.34 8.96
N GLN A 571 -6.97 16.02 9.51
CA GLN A 571 -7.31 16.41 10.87
C GLN A 571 -6.28 15.85 11.86
N GLY A 572 -5.66 16.76 12.59
CA GLY A 572 -4.66 16.47 13.61
C GLY A 572 -3.24 16.27 13.09
N LEU A 573 -2.97 16.48 11.80
CA LEU A 573 -1.62 16.61 11.27
C LEU A 573 -1.04 17.97 11.70
N ILE A 574 0.13 17.96 12.31
CA ILE A 574 0.80 19.15 12.87
C ILE A 574 1.92 19.63 11.96
N SER A 575 2.72 18.69 11.46
CA SER A 575 3.80 18.96 10.52
C SER A 575 3.99 17.77 9.59
N TYR A 576 4.40 18.08 8.36
CA TYR A 576 4.65 17.09 7.33
C TYR A 576 5.78 17.56 6.40
N TRP A 577 6.91 16.87 6.46
CA TRP A 577 8.06 17.10 5.61
C TRP A 577 8.20 15.96 4.61
N GLN A 578 8.10 16.29 3.32
CA GLN A 578 8.08 15.31 2.22
C GLN A 578 9.47 15.01 1.64
N PHE A 579 10.47 15.84 1.92
CA PHE A 579 11.85 15.68 1.42
C PHE A 579 12.00 15.64 -0.11
N ASN A 580 11.06 16.25 -0.85
CA ASN A 580 11.02 16.22 -2.32
C ASN A 580 11.82 17.35 -2.99
N GLU A 581 12.53 18.16 -2.23
CA GLU A 581 13.41 19.20 -2.75
C GLU A 581 14.61 18.58 -3.49
N SER A 582 15.23 19.36 -4.39
CA SER A 582 16.44 18.95 -5.11
C SER A 582 17.63 19.87 -4.85
N GLU A 583 17.41 20.97 -4.14
CA GLU A 583 18.43 21.96 -3.78
C GLU A 583 17.98 22.82 -2.60
N GLY A 584 18.93 23.52 -1.98
CA GLY A 584 18.66 24.50 -0.93
C GLY A 584 19.04 24.03 0.49
N SER A 585 18.87 24.93 1.46
CA SER A 585 19.25 24.73 2.86
C SER A 585 18.05 24.71 3.82
N THR A 586 16.83 24.67 3.28
CA THR A 586 15.58 24.69 4.03
C THR A 586 14.67 23.57 3.53
N LEU A 587 14.01 22.86 4.44
CA LEU A 587 13.04 21.80 4.18
C LEU A 587 11.64 22.31 4.59
N PRO A 588 10.78 22.67 3.63
CA PRO A 588 9.45 23.20 3.91
C PRO A 588 8.57 22.22 4.71
N ASP A 589 7.83 22.74 5.70
CA ASP A 589 6.72 22.02 6.32
C ASP A 589 5.44 22.22 5.50
N LEU A 590 4.88 21.15 4.93
CA LEU A 590 3.67 21.23 4.10
C LEU A 590 2.44 21.71 4.88
N VAL A 591 2.38 21.49 6.20
CA VAL A 591 1.29 22.04 7.05
C VAL A 591 1.55 23.52 7.34
N GLY A 592 2.82 23.91 7.41
CA GLY A 592 3.29 25.27 7.62
C GLY A 592 3.75 25.55 9.06
N GLY A 593 4.79 26.37 9.17
CA GLY A 593 5.26 26.94 10.43
C GLY A 593 6.52 26.28 11.01
N ASN A 594 6.83 25.03 10.66
CA ASN A 594 7.98 24.29 11.21
C ASN A 594 9.03 23.92 10.15
N ASP A 595 9.34 24.85 9.23
CA ASP A 595 10.36 24.61 8.19
C ASP A 595 11.70 24.16 8.80
N GLY A 596 12.23 23.06 8.29
CA GLY A 596 13.50 22.48 8.72
C GLY A 596 14.69 23.28 8.18
N THR A 597 15.71 23.46 9.01
CA THR A 597 17.01 23.99 8.62
C THR A 597 17.99 22.84 8.44
N LEU A 598 18.58 22.71 7.24
CA LEU A 598 19.58 21.69 6.94
C LEU A 598 20.97 22.16 7.42
N ASN A 599 21.62 21.37 8.28
CA ASN A 599 22.94 21.67 8.81
C ASN A 599 24.00 20.77 8.16
N ASN A 600 25.07 21.38 7.64
CA ASN A 600 26.22 20.73 6.97
C ASN A 600 25.91 19.95 5.68
N MET A 601 24.73 20.17 5.08
CA MET A 601 24.31 19.51 3.85
C MET A 601 24.48 20.40 2.62
N ASP A 602 24.61 19.76 1.46
CA ASP A 602 24.57 20.39 0.14
C ASP A 602 23.62 19.63 -0.81
N ASN A 603 23.60 20.03 -2.10
CA ASN A 603 22.68 19.45 -3.06
C ASN A 603 22.91 17.94 -3.33
N THR A 604 24.03 17.36 -2.88
CA THR A 604 24.30 15.92 -3.01
C THR A 604 23.58 15.07 -1.96
N ASN A 605 23.03 15.69 -0.91
CA ASN A 605 22.21 15.02 0.09
C ASN A 605 20.79 14.69 -0.42
N TRP A 606 20.30 15.36 -1.47
CA TRP A 606 19.03 15.03 -2.10
C TRP A 606 19.22 13.83 -3.03
N VAL A 607 18.63 12.68 -2.69
CA VAL A 607 18.72 11.45 -3.47
C VAL A 607 17.34 11.03 -3.95
N SER A 608 17.24 10.34 -5.09
CA SER A 608 15.95 9.82 -5.55
C SER A 608 15.39 8.82 -4.53
N SER A 609 14.15 9.04 -4.09
CA SER A 609 13.52 8.16 -3.11
C SER A 609 13.18 6.80 -3.74
N GLN A 610 13.43 5.74 -2.96
CA GLN A 610 12.98 4.38 -3.28
C GLN A 610 11.99 3.88 -2.22
N ALA A 611 11.43 4.78 -1.40
CA ALA A 611 10.42 4.41 -0.43
C ALA A 611 9.21 3.80 -1.17
N PRO A 612 8.57 2.74 -0.65
CA PRO A 612 7.46 2.07 -1.32
C PRO A 612 6.23 2.98 -1.42
N LEU A 613 6.08 3.70 -2.53
CA LEU A 613 4.79 4.22 -2.99
C LEU A 613 4.11 3.17 -3.89
N PRO A 614 2.76 3.12 -3.95
CA PRO A 614 2.07 2.18 -4.81
C PRO A 614 2.34 2.53 -6.28
N PHE A 615 2.68 1.51 -7.05
CA PHE A 615 2.66 1.57 -8.49
C PHE A 615 1.21 1.73 -8.94
N ILE A 616 0.89 2.79 -9.70
CA ILE A 616 -0.48 3.05 -10.13
C ILE A 616 -0.52 3.05 -11.65
N THR A 617 -1.50 2.34 -12.21
CA THR A 617 -1.74 2.32 -13.65
C THR A 617 -2.39 3.63 -14.11
N THR A 618 -1.92 4.22 -15.20
CA THR A 618 -2.47 5.48 -15.77
C THR A 618 -3.27 5.29 -17.05
N GLN A 619 -3.14 4.13 -17.67
CA GLN A 619 -3.78 3.78 -18.92
C GLN A 619 -3.88 2.25 -19.05
N ASP A 620 -4.69 1.80 -20.00
CA ASP A 620 -4.69 0.40 -20.41
C ASP A 620 -3.33 0.04 -21.03
N GLY A 621 -2.84 -1.18 -20.78
CA GLY A 621 -1.53 -1.58 -21.30
C GLY A 621 -1.03 -2.92 -20.80
N ASN A 622 0.28 -3.14 -20.96
CA ASN A 622 0.97 -4.32 -20.46
C ASN A 622 1.69 -3.99 -19.15
N TRP A 623 1.77 -4.95 -18.24
CA TRP A 623 2.46 -4.78 -16.97
C TRP A 623 3.93 -4.39 -17.15
N ASP A 624 4.62 -4.92 -18.15
CA ASP A 624 6.04 -4.68 -18.42
C ASP A 624 6.32 -3.44 -19.29
N ASP A 625 5.31 -2.62 -19.58
CA ASP A 625 5.46 -1.34 -20.26
C ASP A 625 5.47 -0.18 -19.26
N ASN A 626 6.58 0.57 -19.20
CA ASN A 626 6.71 1.76 -18.35
C ASN A 626 5.62 2.81 -18.61
N ALA A 627 5.05 2.87 -19.82
CA ALA A 627 3.98 3.82 -20.15
C ALA A 627 2.63 3.48 -19.49
N THR A 628 2.45 2.22 -19.07
CA THR A 628 1.24 1.76 -18.36
C THR A 628 1.14 2.36 -16.96
N TRP A 629 2.29 2.62 -16.33
CA TRP A 629 2.41 3.05 -14.94
C TRP A 629 2.51 4.57 -14.84
N LEU A 630 2.38 5.11 -13.63
CA LEU A 630 2.60 6.54 -13.44
C LEU A 630 4.02 6.92 -13.95
N PRO A 631 4.16 8.03 -14.70
CA PRO A 631 5.44 8.46 -15.29
C PRO A 631 6.61 8.65 -14.33
N GLY A 632 7.50 7.67 -14.23
CA GLY A 632 8.70 7.75 -13.36
C GLY A 632 8.81 6.60 -12.36
N GLN A 633 7.76 5.79 -12.22
CA GLN A 633 7.79 4.58 -11.39
C GLN A 633 8.54 3.42 -12.07
N ASN A 634 8.63 3.41 -13.40
CA ASN A 634 8.80 2.18 -14.20
C ASN A 634 7.70 1.15 -13.87
N TYR A 635 7.80 -0.07 -14.39
CA TYR A 635 6.90 -1.14 -13.98
C TYR A 635 7.29 -1.78 -12.64
N PRO A 636 6.33 -2.34 -11.88
CA PRO A 636 6.60 -3.07 -10.66
C PRO A 636 7.37 -4.36 -10.95
N ASP A 637 8.58 -4.45 -10.41
CA ASP A 637 9.49 -5.59 -10.58
C ASP A 637 10.13 -6.08 -9.27
N SER A 638 9.64 -5.60 -8.12
CA SER A 638 10.15 -5.95 -6.80
C SER A 638 9.11 -6.76 -6.01
N PRO A 639 9.52 -7.80 -5.26
CA PRO A 639 8.65 -8.49 -4.31
C PRO A 639 8.01 -7.58 -3.26
N TRP A 640 8.59 -6.40 -3.01
CA TRP A 640 8.07 -5.40 -2.07
C TRP A 640 7.13 -4.38 -2.72
N SER A 641 6.90 -4.46 -4.03
CA SER A 641 6.02 -3.54 -4.76
C SER A 641 4.59 -3.64 -4.23
N LYS A 642 3.97 -2.48 -3.98
CA LYS A 642 2.52 -2.35 -3.83
C LYS A 642 1.95 -1.87 -5.15
N VAL A 643 0.88 -2.49 -5.63
CA VAL A 643 0.35 -2.22 -6.96
C VAL A 643 -1.13 -1.86 -6.85
N ARG A 644 -1.53 -0.80 -7.55
CA ARG A 644 -2.92 -0.36 -7.70
C ARG A 644 -3.28 -0.30 -9.17
N ILE A 645 -4.16 -1.20 -9.57
CA ILE A 645 -4.69 -1.31 -10.92
C ILE A 645 -6.03 -0.61 -10.98
N SER A 646 -6.12 0.40 -11.83
CA SER A 646 -7.33 1.19 -12.08
C SER A 646 -7.72 1.27 -13.56
N HIS A 647 -6.96 0.59 -14.40
CA HIS A 647 -7.13 0.44 -15.85
C HIS A 647 -7.00 -1.05 -16.24
N SER A 648 -7.13 -1.38 -17.51
CA SER A 648 -7.05 -2.74 -18.02
C SER A 648 -5.60 -3.15 -18.29
N ILE A 649 -5.09 -4.12 -17.55
CA ILE A 649 -3.67 -4.49 -17.55
C ILE A 649 -3.50 -5.94 -17.97
N ASN A 650 -2.67 -6.17 -18.97
CA ASN A 650 -2.22 -7.50 -19.34
C ASN A 650 -0.94 -7.85 -18.59
N LEU A 651 -0.94 -8.93 -17.82
CA LEU A 651 0.24 -9.50 -17.20
C LEU A 651 0.60 -10.78 -17.95
N SER A 652 1.84 -10.91 -18.40
CA SER A 652 2.29 -12.06 -19.21
C SER A 652 3.60 -12.69 -18.73
N VAL A 653 4.05 -12.29 -17.54
CA VAL A 653 5.35 -12.64 -16.95
C VAL A 653 5.16 -13.14 -15.52
N VAL A 654 6.19 -13.80 -14.99
CA VAL A 654 6.26 -14.16 -13.57
C VAL A 654 6.43 -12.87 -12.75
N LYS A 655 5.59 -12.68 -11.73
CA LYS A 655 5.67 -11.54 -10.82
C LYS A 655 5.42 -11.93 -9.38
N GLU A 656 6.20 -11.31 -8.50
CA GLU A 656 5.98 -11.29 -7.07
C GLU A 656 5.79 -9.85 -6.64
N VAL A 657 4.73 -9.60 -5.89
CA VAL A 657 4.40 -8.30 -5.30
C VAL A 657 3.97 -8.49 -3.86
N ARG A 658 4.05 -7.42 -3.08
CA ARG A 658 3.61 -7.43 -1.69
C ARG A 658 2.11 -7.24 -1.60
N ASP A 659 1.64 -6.13 -2.17
CA ASP A 659 0.24 -5.76 -2.20
C ASP A 659 -0.24 -5.57 -3.63
N LEU A 660 -1.47 -6.00 -3.92
CA LEU A 660 -2.14 -5.79 -5.19
C LEU A 660 -3.60 -5.39 -4.92
N SER A 661 -3.98 -4.22 -5.40
CA SER A 661 -5.35 -3.70 -5.35
C SER A 661 -5.87 -3.46 -6.75
N ILE A 662 -7.04 -4.00 -7.06
CA ILE A 662 -7.74 -3.79 -8.32
C ILE A 662 -9.00 -2.99 -7.99
N THR A 663 -9.06 -1.74 -8.43
CA THR A 663 -10.20 -0.86 -8.16
C THR A 663 -11.41 -1.27 -8.98
N SER A 664 -12.60 -0.74 -8.66
CA SER A 664 -13.84 -1.00 -9.40
C SER A 664 -13.82 -0.65 -10.90
N SER A 665 -12.77 -0.01 -11.39
CA SER A 665 -12.56 0.37 -12.80
C SER A 665 -11.40 -0.38 -13.46
N GLY A 666 -10.61 -1.14 -12.69
CA GLY A 666 -9.43 -1.85 -13.18
C GLY A 666 -9.73 -3.31 -13.52
N THR A 667 -8.87 -3.89 -14.37
CA THR A 667 -8.82 -5.33 -14.62
C THR A 667 -7.36 -5.78 -14.73
N LEU A 668 -7.04 -6.95 -14.20
CA LEU A 668 -5.77 -7.63 -14.37
C LEU A 668 -6.01 -8.93 -15.13
N ASP A 669 -5.62 -8.92 -16.39
CA ASP A 669 -5.74 -10.03 -17.32
C ASP A 669 -4.40 -10.79 -17.38
N CYS A 670 -4.34 -11.93 -16.68
CA CYS A 670 -3.13 -12.74 -16.56
C CYS A 670 -3.09 -13.77 -17.70
N SER A 671 -2.13 -13.62 -18.62
CA SER A 671 -1.93 -14.56 -19.72
C SER A 671 -1.61 -15.97 -19.21
N PRO A 672 -1.78 -17.02 -20.03
CA PRO A 672 -1.56 -18.41 -19.62
C PRO A 672 -0.17 -18.71 -19.02
N THR A 673 0.86 -17.92 -19.33
CA THR A 673 2.23 -18.10 -18.81
C THR A 673 2.47 -17.42 -17.47
N THR A 674 1.48 -16.69 -16.95
CA THR A 674 1.61 -15.86 -15.75
C THR A 674 1.72 -16.71 -14.49
N GLN A 675 2.67 -16.34 -13.64
CA GLN A 675 2.77 -16.83 -12.27
C GLN A 675 2.80 -15.62 -11.34
N LEU A 676 1.74 -15.43 -10.56
CA LEU A 676 1.57 -14.26 -9.70
C LEU A 676 1.60 -14.68 -8.23
N ASN A 677 2.58 -14.17 -7.48
CA ASN A 677 2.64 -14.26 -6.03
C ASN A 677 2.25 -12.91 -5.41
N VAL A 678 1.24 -12.88 -4.54
CA VAL A 678 0.90 -11.73 -3.70
C VAL A 678 1.10 -12.11 -2.24
N SER A 679 2.18 -11.60 -1.64
CA SER A 679 2.66 -12.09 -0.34
C SER A 679 1.86 -11.56 0.87
N ASP A 680 1.25 -10.38 0.79
CA ASP A 680 0.60 -9.71 1.93
C ASP A 680 -0.89 -9.42 1.69
N SER A 681 -1.25 -8.49 0.79
CA SER A 681 -2.64 -8.10 0.55
C SER A 681 -3.05 -8.09 -0.91
N LEU A 682 -4.07 -8.87 -1.26
CA LEU A 682 -4.78 -8.86 -2.53
C LEU A 682 -6.23 -8.41 -2.29
N ASN A 683 -6.63 -7.30 -2.93
CA ASN A 683 -8.01 -6.83 -2.93
C ASN A 683 -8.52 -6.62 -4.36
N ASN A 684 -9.70 -7.13 -4.66
CA ASN A 684 -10.34 -6.97 -5.97
C ASN A 684 -11.75 -6.39 -5.81
N GLU A 685 -11.89 -5.10 -6.08
CA GLU A 685 -13.14 -4.35 -6.00
C GLU A 685 -13.94 -4.38 -7.32
N SER A 686 -13.35 -4.91 -8.40
CA SER A 686 -13.95 -4.98 -9.73
C SER A 686 -14.82 -6.23 -9.92
N GLY A 687 -14.97 -7.06 -8.88
CA GLY A 687 -15.69 -8.33 -8.96
C GLY A 687 -14.92 -9.39 -9.76
N ASN A 688 -15.61 -10.44 -10.22
CA ASN A 688 -14.95 -11.58 -10.86
C ASN A 688 -14.11 -11.18 -12.09
N ASP A 689 -14.58 -10.22 -12.89
CA ASP A 689 -13.91 -9.78 -14.12
C ASP A 689 -12.66 -8.91 -13.85
N GLY A 690 -12.46 -8.50 -12.59
CA GLY A 690 -11.30 -7.73 -12.16
C GLY A 690 -9.99 -8.49 -12.22
N LEU A 691 -10.02 -9.81 -12.06
CA LEU A 691 -8.83 -10.66 -12.02
C LEU A 691 -9.12 -11.93 -12.83
N VAL A 692 -8.44 -12.07 -13.96
CA VAL A 692 -8.66 -13.17 -14.91
C VAL A 692 -7.39 -13.98 -15.05
N LEU A 693 -7.43 -15.27 -14.74
CA LEU A 693 -6.33 -16.23 -14.88
C LEU A 693 -6.59 -17.09 -16.12
N ASN A 694 -5.98 -16.74 -17.25
CA ASN A 694 -6.24 -17.41 -18.53
C ASN A 694 -5.57 -18.78 -18.65
N SER A 695 -6.10 -19.61 -19.55
CA SER A 695 -5.51 -20.90 -19.92
C SER A 695 -5.61 -21.17 -21.41
N ASP A 696 -4.55 -21.76 -21.96
CA ASP A 696 -4.53 -22.24 -23.34
C ASP A 696 -3.91 -23.65 -23.46
N ALA A 697 -3.67 -24.10 -24.68
CA ALA A 697 -3.05 -25.40 -24.96
C ALA A 697 -1.63 -25.55 -24.40
N THR A 698 -0.98 -24.44 -24.05
CA THR A 698 0.42 -24.41 -23.63
C THR A 698 0.60 -24.24 -22.13
N ASN A 699 -0.25 -23.48 -21.45
CA ASN A 699 -0.12 -23.18 -20.02
C ASN A 699 -1.47 -22.78 -19.37
N THR A 700 -1.43 -22.62 -18.04
CA THR A 700 -2.52 -22.10 -17.22
C THR A 700 -1.92 -21.10 -16.23
N ALA A 701 -2.48 -19.89 -16.17
CA ALA A 701 -2.03 -18.86 -15.24
C ALA A 701 -2.22 -19.32 -13.79
N SER A 702 -1.25 -19.01 -12.92
CA SER A 702 -1.22 -19.48 -11.53
C SER A 702 -1.17 -18.30 -10.56
N LEU A 703 -1.95 -18.40 -9.48
CA LEU A 703 -2.02 -17.41 -8.41
C LEU A 703 -1.77 -18.05 -7.03
N ILE A 704 -0.82 -17.47 -6.29
CA ILE A 704 -0.67 -17.69 -4.85
C ILE A 704 -0.93 -16.35 -4.13
N SER A 705 -1.80 -16.40 -3.14
CA SER A 705 -2.06 -15.28 -2.22
C SER A 705 -2.28 -15.83 -0.80
N SER A 706 -1.85 -15.05 0.18
CA SER A 706 -2.10 -15.27 1.61
C SER A 706 -3.51 -14.86 2.03
N ASN A 707 -4.26 -14.16 1.17
CA ASN A 707 -5.59 -13.64 1.48
C ASN A 707 -6.69 -14.66 1.13
N SER A 708 -7.71 -14.73 1.99
CA SER A 708 -8.96 -15.44 1.72
C SER A 708 -9.98 -14.53 1.02
N ASN A 709 -10.98 -15.12 0.36
CA ASN A 709 -12.12 -14.41 -0.25
C ASN A 709 -11.82 -13.57 -1.50
N ILE A 710 -10.79 -13.93 -2.26
CA ILE A 710 -10.48 -13.26 -3.53
C ILE A 710 -11.43 -13.72 -4.62
N SER A 711 -12.20 -12.79 -5.19
CA SER A 711 -13.02 -13.02 -6.38
C SER A 711 -12.19 -12.89 -7.65
N GLY A 712 -12.49 -13.73 -8.64
CA GLY A 712 -11.84 -13.70 -9.94
C GLY A 712 -12.48 -14.67 -10.93
N GLN A 713 -11.86 -14.76 -12.09
CA GLN A 713 -12.08 -15.82 -13.07
C GLN A 713 -10.82 -16.67 -13.20
N ALA A 714 -10.97 -17.98 -13.22
CA ALA A 714 -9.89 -18.90 -13.57
C ALA A 714 -10.32 -19.81 -14.71
N GLU A 715 -9.41 -20.04 -15.64
CA GLU A 715 -9.65 -20.83 -16.82
C GLU A 715 -9.00 -22.22 -16.74
N THR A 716 -9.59 -23.19 -17.44
CA THR A 716 -8.96 -24.50 -17.68
C THR A 716 -9.17 -24.93 -19.12
N TYR A 717 -8.06 -25.07 -19.84
CA TYR A 717 -8.08 -25.52 -21.22
C TYR A 717 -8.30 -27.05 -21.33
N ILE A 718 -9.33 -27.44 -22.09
CA ILE A 718 -9.70 -28.82 -22.35
C ILE A 718 -9.77 -29.11 -23.85
N SER A 719 -9.37 -30.32 -24.22
CA SER A 719 -9.26 -30.73 -25.62
C SER A 719 -10.41 -31.64 -26.04
N SER A 720 -10.81 -31.56 -27.31
CA SER A 720 -11.95 -32.31 -27.81
C SER A 720 -11.63 -33.79 -28.01
N GLY A 721 -12.64 -34.65 -27.94
CA GLY A 721 -12.49 -36.08 -28.22
C GLY A 721 -11.80 -36.92 -27.14
N GLN A 722 -11.40 -36.35 -26.00
CA GLN A 722 -10.75 -37.11 -24.91
C GLN A 722 -11.22 -36.72 -23.50
N TRP A 723 -11.10 -37.66 -22.56
CA TRP A 723 -11.52 -37.47 -21.16
C TRP A 723 -10.46 -36.68 -20.37
N HIS A 724 -10.95 -35.73 -19.56
CA HIS A 724 -10.15 -34.88 -18.69
C HIS A 724 -10.64 -35.01 -17.26
N PHE A 725 -9.73 -35.14 -16.29
CA PHE A 725 -10.10 -35.12 -14.88
C PHE A 725 -9.92 -33.72 -14.33
N VAL A 726 -11.02 -33.09 -13.98
CA VAL A 726 -11.15 -31.66 -13.67
C VAL A 726 -11.67 -31.47 -12.26
N SER A 727 -11.43 -30.29 -11.72
CA SER A 727 -11.90 -29.82 -10.42
C SER A 727 -12.00 -28.30 -10.46
N SER A 728 -12.76 -27.74 -9.53
CA SER A 728 -13.01 -26.30 -9.54
C SER A 728 -12.12 -25.54 -8.55
N PRO A 729 -11.49 -24.43 -8.99
CA PRO A 729 -10.78 -23.51 -8.11
C PRO A 729 -11.71 -22.56 -7.34
N VAL A 730 -13.03 -22.60 -7.59
CA VAL A 730 -14.05 -21.77 -6.92
C VAL A 730 -15.17 -22.64 -6.36
N SER A 731 -15.86 -22.16 -5.33
CA SER A 731 -16.95 -22.90 -4.69
C SER A 731 -18.30 -22.79 -5.40
N THR A 732 -18.43 -21.90 -6.38
CA THR A 732 -19.68 -21.58 -7.10
C THR A 732 -19.84 -22.29 -8.43
N ALA A 733 -18.83 -23.04 -8.88
CA ALA A 733 -18.85 -23.70 -10.18
C ALA A 733 -19.92 -24.78 -10.28
N THR A 734 -20.51 -24.94 -11.46
CA THR A 734 -21.57 -25.90 -11.72
C THR A 734 -21.26 -26.76 -12.94
N VAL A 735 -22.05 -27.80 -13.15
CA VAL A 735 -21.98 -28.63 -14.36
C VAL A 735 -22.25 -27.81 -15.64
N GLU A 736 -22.98 -26.69 -15.54
CA GLU A 736 -23.23 -25.78 -16.66
C GLU A 736 -21.94 -25.20 -17.25
N ASP A 737 -20.89 -25.01 -16.44
CA ASP A 737 -19.59 -24.49 -16.89
C ASP A 737 -18.90 -25.44 -17.91
N PHE A 738 -19.33 -26.71 -17.95
CA PHE A 738 -18.87 -27.74 -18.88
C PHE A 738 -19.85 -28.00 -20.03
N TYR A 739 -20.84 -27.13 -20.21
CA TYR A 739 -21.74 -27.16 -21.37
C TYR A 739 -21.18 -26.27 -22.48
N PHE A 740 -20.71 -26.89 -23.57
CA PHE A 740 -20.09 -26.15 -24.68
C PHE A 740 -21.09 -25.94 -25.83
N PRO A 741 -21.62 -24.72 -26.06
CA PRO A 741 -22.63 -24.47 -27.08
C PRO A 741 -22.21 -24.92 -28.48
N GLY A 742 -23.08 -25.65 -29.19
CA GLY A 742 -22.78 -26.20 -30.52
C GLY A 742 -22.11 -27.58 -30.52
N SER A 743 -21.78 -28.15 -29.36
CA SER A 743 -21.47 -29.58 -29.23
C SER A 743 -22.76 -30.40 -29.33
N THR A 744 -22.77 -31.49 -30.11
CA THR A 744 -23.91 -32.43 -30.10
C THR A 744 -23.86 -33.41 -28.92
N THR A 745 -22.68 -33.58 -28.29
CA THR A 745 -22.49 -34.41 -27.09
C THR A 745 -21.39 -33.86 -26.17
N SER A 746 -21.75 -33.61 -24.91
CA SER A 746 -20.83 -33.23 -23.83
C SER A 746 -21.25 -33.97 -22.56
N TRP A 747 -20.28 -34.51 -21.82
CA TRP A 747 -20.52 -35.36 -20.66
C TRP A 747 -19.65 -34.93 -19.49
N ILE A 748 -20.25 -34.89 -18.30
CA ILE A 748 -19.52 -34.85 -17.04
C ILE A 748 -19.97 -36.02 -16.16
N LYS A 749 -19.03 -36.61 -15.42
CA LYS A 749 -19.27 -37.75 -14.54
C LYS A 749 -18.45 -37.65 -13.26
N SER A 750 -19.01 -38.14 -12.16
CA SER A 750 -18.30 -38.32 -10.89
C SER A 750 -17.91 -39.79 -10.73
N TRP A 751 -16.79 -40.05 -10.07
CA TRP A 751 -16.44 -41.40 -9.65
C TRP A 751 -17.25 -41.80 -8.41
N ASP A 752 -17.92 -42.96 -8.47
CA ASP A 752 -18.57 -43.55 -7.31
C ASP A 752 -17.77 -44.78 -6.85
N GLU A 753 -17.09 -44.63 -5.71
CA GLU A 753 -16.25 -45.69 -5.14
C GLU A 753 -17.06 -46.93 -4.76
N VAL A 754 -18.31 -46.77 -4.34
CA VAL A 754 -19.14 -47.88 -3.84
C VAL A 754 -19.55 -48.81 -4.98
N SER A 755 -19.98 -48.25 -6.11
CA SER A 755 -20.28 -49.02 -7.32
C SER A 755 -19.04 -49.35 -8.15
N ASN A 756 -17.92 -48.65 -7.89
CA ASN A 756 -16.68 -48.72 -8.65
C ASN A 756 -16.90 -48.45 -10.14
N ASP A 757 -17.72 -47.44 -10.41
CA ASP A 757 -18.11 -47.03 -11.74
C ASP A 757 -18.26 -45.50 -11.81
N TRP A 758 -18.31 -45.00 -13.03
CA TRP A 758 -18.58 -43.60 -13.29
C TRP A 758 -20.08 -43.30 -13.34
N VAL A 759 -20.49 -42.27 -12.62
CA VAL A 759 -21.88 -41.80 -12.58
C VAL A 759 -22.01 -40.50 -13.37
N TYR A 760 -22.82 -40.53 -14.44
CA TYR A 760 -23.12 -39.34 -15.25
C TYR A 760 -23.96 -38.33 -14.46
N ILE A 761 -23.59 -37.05 -14.55
CA ILE A 761 -24.33 -35.96 -13.93
C ILE A 761 -25.11 -35.24 -15.03
N SER A 762 -26.43 -35.39 -15.03
CA SER A 762 -27.31 -34.85 -16.08
C SER A 762 -27.96 -33.51 -15.73
N ASN A 763 -27.94 -33.10 -14.46
CA ASN A 763 -28.50 -31.82 -14.02
C ASN A 763 -27.41 -30.74 -14.09
N ILE A 764 -27.53 -29.82 -15.04
CA ILE A 764 -26.54 -28.77 -15.29
C ILE A 764 -26.38 -27.80 -14.12
N SER A 765 -27.41 -27.61 -13.29
CA SER A 765 -27.33 -26.75 -12.09
C SER A 765 -26.68 -27.44 -10.88
N THR A 766 -26.11 -28.64 -11.05
CA THR A 766 -25.41 -29.33 -9.95
C THR A 766 -24.11 -28.61 -9.64
N LEU A 767 -23.91 -28.23 -8.38
CA LEU A 767 -22.68 -27.62 -7.90
C LEU A 767 -21.53 -28.64 -7.91
N LEU A 768 -20.33 -28.19 -8.30
CA LEU A 768 -19.12 -28.97 -8.17
C LEU A 768 -18.58 -28.83 -6.75
N ASN A 769 -18.44 -29.95 -6.05
CA ASN A 769 -17.98 -29.93 -4.66
C ASN A 769 -16.49 -29.55 -4.62
N VAL A 770 -16.14 -28.62 -3.73
CA VAL A 770 -14.75 -28.20 -3.52
C VAL A 770 -13.88 -29.41 -3.14
N GLY A 771 -12.72 -29.54 -3.79
CA GLY A 771 -11.78 -30.66 -3.62
C GLY A 771 -12.25 -32.01 -4.16
N GLN A 772 -13.39 -32.09 -4.84
CA GLN A 772 -13.80 -33.28 -5.58
C GLN A 772 -13.36 -33.16 -7.04
N GLY A 773 -12.83 -34.26 -7.59
CA GLY A 773 -12.57 -34.34 -9.02
C GLY A 773 -13.76 -34.93 -9.79
N TYR A 774 -13.83 -34.60 -11.07
CA TYR A 774 -14.84 -35.02 -12.03
C TYR A 774 -14.16 -35.38 -13.34
N ALA A 775 -14.80 -36.20 -14.18
CA ALA A 775 -14.32 -36.43 -15.53
C ALA A 775 -15.24 -35.77 -16.55
N THR A 776 -14.66 -35.07 -17.53
CA THR A 776 -15.39 -34.37 -18.59
C THR A 776 -14.89 -34.77 -19.98
N TRP A 777 -15.80 -34.78 -20.95
CA TRP A 777 -15.53 -35.07 -22.37
C TRP A 777 -16.53 -34.34 -23.26
N PHE A 778 -16.09 -33.95 -24.46
CA PHE A 778 -16.95 -33.44 -25.52
C PHE A 778 -16.47 -33.88 -26.90
N GLU A 779 -17.36 -33.79 -27.89
CA GLU A 779 -17.15 -34.42 -29.19
C GLU A 779 -15.91 -33.96 -29.96
N SER A 780 -15.24 -34.89 -30.63
CA SER A 780 -14.03 -34.63 -31.42
C SER A 780 -14.26 -33.76 -32.66
N ALA A 781 -15.51 -33.58 -33.08
CA ALA A 781 -15.87 -32.70 -34.20
C ALA A 781 -15.83 -31.21 -33.82
N LYS A 782 -15.79 -30.91 -32.52
CA LYS A 782 -15.69 -29.57 -31.98
C LYS A 782 -14.21 -29.19 -31.77
N SER A 783 -13.88 -27.90 -31.85
CA SER A 783 -12.57 -27.38 -31.48
C SER A 783 -12.34 -27.50 -29.97
N ASP A 784 -11.08 -27.50 -29.53
CA ASP A 784 -10.74 -27.41 -28.11
C ASP A 784 -11.38 -26.17 -27.46
N GLU A 785 -11.65 -26.25 -26.15
CA GLU A 785 -12.44 -25.26 -25.42
C GLU A 785 -11.75 -24.90 -24.09
N THR A 786 -12.11 -23.74 -23.55
CA THR A 786 -11.65 -23.30 -22.23
C THR A 786 -12.85 -23.19 -21.30
N VAL A 787 -12.78 -23.85 -20.15
CA VAL A 787 -13.78 -23.74 -19.08
C VAL A 787 -13.44 -22.52 -18.24
N VAL A 788 -14.42 -21.64 -18.01
CA VAL A 788 -14.26 -20.44 -17.19
C VAL A 788 -14.98 -20.64 -15.87
N TYR A 789 -14.24 -20.57 -14.76
CA TYR A 789 -14.80 -20.60 -13.41
C TYR A 789 -14.84 -19.18 -12.85
N SER A 790 -16.04 -18.66 -12.59
CA SER A 790 -16.22 -17.32 -12.00
C SER A 790 -16.70 -17.41 -10.55
N GLY A 791 -15.99 -16.78 -9.63
CA GLY A 791 -16.38 -16.73 -8.23
C GLY A 791 -15.23 -16.43 -7.29
N THR A 792 -15.44 -16.72 -6.01
CA THR A 792 -14.40 -16.63 -4.98
C THR A 792 -13.49 -17.86 -5.04
N PHE A 793 -12.19 -17.63 -5.19
CA PHE A 793 -11.19 -18.68 -5.16
C PHE A 793 -11.16 -19.37 -3.80
N ASN A 794 -11.03 -20.70 -3.81
CA ASN A 794 -10.87 -21.46 -2.58
C ASN A 794 -9.52 -21.10 -1.92
N ALA A 795 -9.51 -21.02 -0.60
CA ALA A 795 -8.33 -20.65 0.19
C ALA A 795 -8.30 -21.45 1.49
N GLY A 796 -7.10 -21.58 2.09
CA GLY A 796 -6.88 -22.38 3.30
C GLY A 796 -6.84 -23.89 3.04
N ASP A 797 -6.54 -24.65 4.10
CA ASP A 797 -6.49 -26.10 4.05
C ASP A 797 -7.87 -26.70 3.82
N LEU A 798 -7.97 -27.72 2.97
CA LEU A 798 -9.23 -28.36 2.62
C LEU A 798 -9.24 -29.83 3.02
N ASN A 799 -10.10 -30.19 3.98
CA ASN A 799 -10.30 -31.57 4.39
C ASN A 799 -11.39 -32.26 3.55
N LYS A 800 -11.05 -33.42 2.96
CA LYS A 800 -11.94 -34.25 2.16
C LYS A 800 -12.08 -35.65 2.76
N ASN A 801 -13.32 -36.03 3.09
CA ASN A 801 -13.65 -37.41 3.44
C ASN A 801 -13.65 -38.31 2.19
N LEU A 802 -13.11 -39.52 2.34
CA LEU A 802 -13.00 -40.53 1.29
C LEU A 802 -13.85 -41.77 1.64
N SER A 803 -14.45 -42.37 0.64
CA SER A 803 -15.27 -43.59 0.76
C SER A 803 -14.39 -44.85 0.71
N TYR A 804 -14.77 -45.88 1.46
CA TYR A 804 -14.10 -47.18 1.46
C TYR A 804 -15.12 -48.31 1.58
N SER A 805 -15.20 -49.16 0.55
CA SER A 805 -16.14 -50.29 0.47
C SER A 805 -15.48 -51.68 0.48
N GLY A 806 -14.15 -51.77 0.53
CA GLY A 806 -13.40 -53.04 0.61
C GLY A 806 -11.97 -52.96 0.07
N THR A 807 -11.21 -54.06 0.16
CA THR A 807 -9.79 -54.13 -0.25
C THR A 807 -9.57 -54.01 -1.76
N ASP A 808 -10.50 -54.50 -2.58
CA ASP A 808 -10.45 -54.42 -4.05
C ASP A 808 -11.17 -53.13 -4.56
N ARG A 809 -11.28 -52.14 -3.66
CA ARG A 809 -12.05 -50.88 -3.78
C ARG A 809 -11.28 -49.75 -3.06
N GLY A 810 -11.90 -48.58 -2.89
CA GLY A 810 -11.31 -47.47 -2.13
C GLY A 810 -10.72 -46.32 -2.96
N PHE A 811 -10.67 -46.40 -4.30
CA PHE A 811 -10.24 -45.25 -5.11
C PHE A 811 -11.27 -44.14 -5.06
N ASN A 812 -10.84 -42.93 -4.71
CA ASN A 812 -11.65 -41.73 -4.64
C ASN A 812 -11.06 -40.64 -5.53
N LEU A 813 -11.88 -40.01 -6.36
CA LEU A 813 -11.44 -38.92 -7.23
C LEU A 813 -11.48 -37.59 -6.46
N VAL A 814 -10.30 -37.10 -6.11
CA VAL A 814 -10.03 -35.82 -5.44
C VAL A 814 -9.66 -34.78 -6.51
N GLY A 815 -9.69 -33.50 -6.17
CA GLY A 815 -9.36 -32.42 -7.10
C GLY A 815 -8.52 -31.33 -6.47
N ASN A 816 -7.61 -30.74 -7.25
CA ASN A 816 -6.87 -29.55 -6.84
C ASN A 816 -7.85 -28.36 -6.72
N PRO A 817 -8.11 -27.85 -5.50
CA PRO A 817 -9.12 -26.83 -5.27
C PRO A 817 -8.60 -25.41 -5.50
N PHE A 818 -7.32 -25.20 -5.84
CA PHE A 818 -6.70 -23.88 -5.85
C PHE A 818 -6.50 -23.34 -7.29
N PRO A 819 -6.42 -22.01 -7.46
CA PRO A 819 -6.02 -21.36 -8.72
C PRO A 819 -4.50 -21.45 -8.99
N SER A 820 -3.81 -22.41 -8.36
CA SER A 820 -2.40 -22.70 -8.52
C SER A 820 -2.18 -24.21 -8.56
N SER A 821 -1.03 -24.62 -9.07
CA SER A 821 -0.59 -26.02 -9.02
C SER A 821 -0.34 -26.43 -7.56
N LEU A 822 -0.54 -27.70 -7.26
CA LEU A 822 -0.09 -28.33 -6.03
C LEU A 822 1.21 -29.10 -6.29
N ASP A 823 2.02 -29.26 -5.26
CA ASP A 823 3.15 -30.18 -5.25
C ASP A 823 2.92 -31.21 -4.13
N TRP A 824 2.85 -32.49 -4.51
CA TRP A 824 2.58 -33.62 -3.63
C TRP A 824 3.75 -33.95 -2.70
N ASP A 825 4.97 -33.54 -3.07
CA ASP A 825 6.19 -33.84 -2.32
C ASP A 825 6.42 -32.81 -1.20
N ILE A 826 5.69 -31.69 -1.22
CA ILE A 826 5.79 -30.61 -0.22
C ILE A 826 4.44 -30.30 0.42
N GLY A 827 4.48 -29.61 1.56
CA GLY A 827 3.30 -29.18 2.29
C GLY A 827 2.87 -30.16 3.38
N SER A 828 1.95 -29.71 4.22
CA SER A 828 1.50 -30.39 5.44
C SER A 828 0.35 -31.36 5.20
N TRP A 829 0.52 -32.27 4.22
CA TRP A 829 -0.51 -33.26 3.86
C TRP A 829 -0.89 -34.15 5.04
N GLU A 830 -2.16 -34.15 5.43
CA GLU A 830 -2.68 -35.08 6.44
C GLU A 830 -3.45 -36.21 5.75
N ASN A 831 -2.89 -37.41 5.78
CA ASN A 831 -3.48 -38.61 5.21
C ASN A 831 -3.94 -39.55 6.33
N ASN A 832 -5.25 -39.82 6.40
CA ASN A 832 -5.83 -40.70 7.41
C ASN A 832 -6.56 -41.86 6.73
N ASN A 833 -6.12 -43.09 7.01
CA ASN A 833 -6.61 -44.33 6.38
C ASN A 833 -6.60 -44.26 4.84
N THR A 834 -5.54 -43.70 4.27
CA THR A 834 -5.30 -43.66 2.82
C THR A 834 -3.95 -44.29 2.51
N THR A 835 -3.77 -44.74 1.27
CA THR A 835 -2.45 -45.18 0.80
C THR A 835 -1.47 -44.03 0.61
N SER A 836 -1.89 -42.76 0.73
CA SER A 836 -1.03 -41.59 0.53
C SER A 836 -0.33 -41.52 -0.85
N ILE A 837 -0.92 -42.17 -1.87
CA ILE A 837 -0.45 -42.15 -3.25
C ILE A 837 -1.43 -41.33 -4.10
N ALA A 838 -0.90 -40.36 -4.84
CA ALA A 838 -1.65 -39.62 -5.84
C ALA A 838 -1.58 -40.33 -7.19
N TYR A 839 -2.72 -40.49 -7.86
CA TYR A 839 -2.82 -41.05 -9.21
C TYR A 839 -3.44 -40.03 -10.17
N VAL A 840 -2.64 -39.48 -11.09
CA VAL A 840 -3.08 -38.44 -12.02
C VAL A 840 -3.30 -39.04 -13.41
N TRP A 841 -4.48 -38.82 -13.99
CA TRP A 841 -4.80 -39.31 -15.33
C TRP A 841 -3.95 -38.63 -16.40
N ASN A 842 -3.41 -39.41 -17.32
CA ASN A 842 -2.59 -38.97 -18.42
C ASN A 842 -2.87 -39.81 -19.68
N ASN A 843 -3.86 -39.38 -20.48
CA ASN A 843 -4.16 -39.88 -21.83
C ASN A 843 -4.19 -41.41 -21.98
N GLY A 844 -5.05 -42.04 -21.20
CA GLY A 844 -5.27 -43.49 -21.25
C GLY A 844 -4.57 -44.27 -20.15
N ASN A 845 -3.59 -43.66 -19.45
CA ASN A 845 -2.85 -44.26 -18.34
C ASN A 845 -2.85 -43.33 -17.11
N TYR A 846 -2.30 -43.81 -15.99
CA TYR A 846 -2.16 -43.05 -14.74
C TYR A 846 -0.70 -42.82 -14.39
N LEU A 847 -0.35 -41.59 -14.03
CA LEU A 847 0.89 -41.26 -13.35
C LEU A 847 0.68 -41.42 -11.84
N SER A 848 1.68 -41.89 -11.10
CA SER A 848 1.58 -42.08 -9.65
C SER A 848 2.65 -41.30 -8.89
N ARG A 849 2.39 -40.89 -7.65
CA ARG A 849 3.38 -40.34 -6.69
C ARG A 849 3.06 -40.83 -5.29
N ASN A 850 4.00 -41.50 -4.64
CA ASN A 850 3.89 -41.89 -3.24
C ASN A 850 4.37 -40.76 -2.30
N SER A 851 4.16 -40.93 -1.00
CA SER A 851 4.42 -39.90 0.00
C SER A 851 5.90 -39.63 0.28
N ILE A 852 6.81 -40.40 -0.30
CA ILE A 852 8.26 -40.19 -0.19
C ILE A 852 8.88 -39.61 -1.46
N GLY A 853 8.04 -39.15 -2.40
CA GLY A 853 8.48 -38.53 -3.64
C GLY A 853 8.92 -39.53 -4.70
N GLU A 854 8.42 -40.77 -4.66
CA GLU A 854 8.64 -41.75 -5.72
C GLU A 854 7.35 -41.96 -6.54
N GLY A 855 7.43 -41.87 -7.85
CA GLY A 855 6.46 -42.33 -8.83
C GLY A 855 6.58 -41.57 -10.16
N SER A 856 5.87 -42.03 -11.19
CA SER A 856 5.90 -41.46 -12.55
C SER A 856 5.28 -40.06 -12.68
N LEU A 857 4.68 -39.51 -11.62
CA LEU A 857 4.28 -38.11 -11.58
C LEU A 857 5.51 -37.25 -11.26
N THR A 858 5.99 -36.50 -12.25
CA THR A 858 7.21 -35.67 -12.11
C THR A 858 7.05 -34.58 -11.06
N ASN A 859 8.00 -34.48 -10.14
CA ASN A 859 8.07 -33.45 -9.08
C ASN A 859 6.77 -33.32 -8.26
N GLY A 860 5.95 -34.38 -8.20
CA GLY A 860 4.67 -34.35 -7.47
C GLY A 860 3.66 -33.31 -7.97
N ILE A 861 3.86 -32.66 -9.12
CA ILE A 861 3.04 -31.51 -9.53
C ILE A 861 1.64 -31.98 -9.92
N ILE A 862 0.61 -31.30 -9.43
CA ILE A 862 -0.80 -31.49 -9.82
C ILE A 862 -1.34 -30.12 -10.26
N PRO A 863 -1.58 -29.89 -11.57
CA PRO A 863 -1.98 -28.59 -12.12
C PRO A 863 -3.21 -27.98 -11.47
N ALA A 864 -3.33 -26.64 -11.56
CA ALA A 864 -4.54 -25.94 -11.19
C ALA A 864 -5.76 -26.57 -11.88
N GLY A 865 -6.80 -26.88 -11.10
CA GLY A 865 -8.01 -27.52 -11.59
C GLY A 865 -7.88 -29.01 -11.96
N GLN A 866 -6.74 -29.67 -11.79
CA GLN A 866 -6.56 -31.10 -12.12
C GLN A 866 -7.21 -32.03 -11.08
N GLY A 867 -7.97 -33.02 -11.56
CA GLY A 867 -8.46 -34.15 -10.77
C GLY A 867 -7.44 -35.28 -10.68
N PHE A 868 -7.35 -35.92 -9.51
CA PHE A 868 -6.44 -37.03 -9.23
C PHE A 868 -7.07 -38.02 -8.24
N PHE A 869 -6.71 -39.29 -8.33
CA PHE A 869 -7.21 -40.34 -7.44
C PHE A 869 -6.33 -40.49 -6.21
N VAL A 870 -6.96 -40.79 -5.07
CA VAL A 870 -6.33 -41.27 -3.84
C VAL A 870 -7.09 -42.50 -3.38
N GLN A 871 -6.38 -43.53 -2.93
CA GLN A 871 -7.02 -44.76 -2.44
C GLN A 871 -7.18 -44.70 -0.92
N ALA A 872 -8.40 -44.93 -0.44
CA ALA A 872 -8.69 -45.21 0.96
C ALA A 872 -8.32 -46.65 1.30
N SER A 873 -7.67 -46.85 2.45
CA SER A 873 -7.26 -48.17 2.94
C SER A 873 -8.12 -48.71 4.08
N ALA A 874 -8.92 -47.86 4.74
CA ALA A 874 -9.92 -48.28 5.71
C ALA A 874 -11.12 -47.30 5.81
N THR A 875 -12.14 -47.67 6.59
CA THR A 875 -13.29 -46.79 6.89
C THR A 875 -12.86 -45.51 7.62
N ASN A 876 -13.62 -44.41 7.45
CA ASN A 876 -13.29 -43.08 7.96
C ASN A 876 -11.99 -42.52 7.37
N ALA A 877 -11.75 -42.80 6.09
CA ALA A 877 -10.62 -42.23 5.36
C ALA A 877 -10.84 -40.74 5.07
N SER A 878 -9.76 -39.97 5.14
CA SER A 878 -9.76 -38.54 4.82
C SER A 878 -8.39 -38.08 4.36
N ILE A 879 -8.38 -37.02 3.56
CA ILE A 879 -7.17 -36.31 3.14
C ILE A 879 -7.35 -34.81 3.36
N THR A 880 -6.37 -34.14 3.97
CA THR A 880 -6.27 -32.69 3.99
C THR A 880 -5.37 -32.24 2.85
N ILE A 881 -5.91 -31.46 1.91
CA ILE A 881 -5.17 -30.77 0.86
C ILE A 881 -4.68 -29.44 1.47
N PRO A 882 -3.39 -29.29 1.77
CA PRO A 882 -2.92 -28.15 2.54
C PRO A 882 -2.62 -26.96 1.62
N GLN A 883 -2.83 -25.74 2.10
CA GLN A 883 -2.58 -24.52 1.32
C GLN A 883 -1.09 -24.27 1.08
N ASP A 884 -0.21 -24.85 1.90
CA ASP A 884 1.25 -24.72 1.80
C ASP A 884 1.86 -25.67 0.76
N ALA A 885 1.06 -26.58 0.17
CA ALA A 885 1.43 -27.36 -1.00
C ALA A 885 1.24 -26.60 -2.33
N ARG A 886 0.69 -25.37 -2.30
CA ARG A 886 0.53 -24.54 -3.51
C ARG A 886 1.90 -24.10 -4.04
N VAL A 887 2.09 -24.24 -5.35
CA VAL A 887 3.30 -23.83 -6.07
C VAL A 887 2.96 -23.05 -7.34
N LEU A 888 3.81 -22.07 -7.66
CA LEU A 888 3.81 -21.40 -8.94
C LEU A 888 4.59 -22.26 -9.94
N TYR A 889 3.86 -23.02 -10.76
CA TYR A 889 4.47 -23.95 -11.70
C TYR A 889 3.65 -24.04 -12.98
N ASN A 890 4.31 -23.89 -14.13
CA ASN A 890 3.71 -23.96 -15.47
C ASN A 890 3.59 -25.42 -15.94
N GLN A 891 2.84 -26.23 -15.20
CA GLN A 891 2.53 -27.60 -15.60
C GLN A 891 1.23 -27.60 -16.37
N ILE A 892 1.28 -28.02 -17.64
CA ILE A 892 0.06 -28.29 -18.39
C ILE A 892 -0.73 -29.40 -17.71
N PHE A 893 -2.05 -29.27 -17.76
CA PHE A 893 -2.99 -30.33 -17.42
C PHE A 893 -2.50 -31.68 -17.98
N TYR A 894 -2.41 -32.71 -17.14
CA TYR A 894 -1.84 -33.97 -17.58
C TYR A 894 -2.72 -34.63 -18.65
N LYS A 895 -2.15 -34.64 -19.86
CA LYS A 895 -2.66 -35.30 -21.07
C LYS A 895 -1.52 -35.85 -21.95
N ASN A 896 -0.27 -35.39 -21.72
CA ASN A 896 1.02 -35.99 -22.11
C ASN A 896 2.13 -34.96 -21.84
N HIS A 897 3.09 -35.22 -20.93
CA HIS A 897 4.40 -34.56 -20.97
C HIS A 897 5.49 -35.41 -20.27
N LYS A 898 6.75 -35.26 -20.72
CA LYS A 898 7.96 -35.99 -20.31
C LYS A 898 8.53 -35.47 -18.98
N GLU A 899 9.10 -36.40 -18.22
CA GLU A 899 9.66 -36.21 -16.87
C GLU A 899 11.08 -35.62 -16.92
N GLU A 900 11.41 -34.76 -15.95
CA GLU A 900 12.78 -34.34 -15.61
C GLU A 900 13.09 -34.72 -14.15
N ASP A 901 14.31 -35.22 -13.96
CA ASP A 901 14.92 -35.81 -12.75
C ASP A 901 15.00 -34.91 -11.52
N LYS A 902 14.75 -35.50 -10.33
CA LYS A 902 15.47 -35.13 -9.10
C LYS A 902 15.74 -36.31 -8.16
N SER A 903 16.90 -36.18 -7.53
CA SER A 903 17.66 -37.07 -6.65
C SER A 903 17.26 -37.01 -5.19
N ASP A 904 17.19 -38.16 -4.52
CA ASP A 904 17.66 -38.38 -3.15
C ASP A 904 17.78 -39.88 -2.85
N GLU A 905 18.64 -40.25 -1.89
CA GLU A 905 19.20 -41.55 -1.39
C GLU A 905 18.47 -42.92 -1.66
N SER A 906 17.82 -43.11 -2.79
CA SER A 906 17.16 -44.34 -3.25
C SER A 906 17.76 -44.78 -4.58
N SER A 907 17.90 -46.08 -4.82
CA SER A 907 18.18 -46.61 -6.17
C SER A 907 16.85 -46.94 -6.84
N TYR A 908 16.54 -46.37 -7.99
CA TYR A 908 15.27 -46.54 -8.68
C TYR A 908 15.46 -46.70 -10.19
N LEU A 909 14.64 -47.55 -10.79
CA LEU A 909 14.62 -47.86 -12.22
C LEU A 909 13.23 -47.55 -12.77
N GLN A 910 13.17 -46.64 -13.74
CA GLN A 910 11.97 -46.43 -14.54
C GLN A 910 12.03 -47.30 -15.79
N LEU A 911 10.93 -48.00 -16.07
CA LEU A 911 10.75 -48.68 -17.34
C LEU A 911 9.60 -48.03 -18.10
N THR A 912 9.86 -47.64 -19.34
CA THR A 912 8.86 -47.09 -20.25
C THR A 912 8.72 -48.01 -21.46
N VAL A 913 7.50 -48.48 -21.74
CA VAL A 913 7.20 -49.11 -23.03
C VAL A 913 6.58 -48.11 -24.00
N ASP A 914 7.02 -48.11 -25.25
CA ASP A 914 6.58 -47.19 -26.31
C ASP A 914 6.27 -47.94 -27.60
N ASP A 915 5.19 -47.55 -28.27
CA ASP A 915 4.73 -48.10 -29.55
C ASP A 915 4.82 -47.12 -30.74
N GLY A 916 5.39 -45.94 -30.51
CA GLY A 916 5.49 -44.79 -31.41
C GLY A 916 4.43 -43.70 -31.17
N ASN A 917 3.31 -44.03 -30.53
CA ASN A 917 2.18 -43.13 -30.27
C ASN A 917 1.72 -43.15 -28.79
N LYS A 918 1.69 -44.32 -28.17
CA LYS A 918 1.18 -44.61 -26.82
C LYS A 918 2.29 -45.22 -25.97
N ARG A 919 2.26 -44.92 -24.66
CA ARG A 919 3.29 -45.33 -23.70
C ARG A 919 2.70 -45.73 -22.36
N ASP A 920 3.32 -46.70 -21.69
CA ASP A 920 3.03 -47.07 -20.30
C ASP A 920 4.33 -47.17 -19.49
N LYS A 921 4.25 -47.00 -18.17
CA LYS A 921 5.40 -46.94 -17.27
C LYS A 921 5.20 -47.74 -16.00
N THR A 922 6.29 -48.33 -15.51
CA THR A 922 6.35 -48.92 -14.18
C THR A 922 7.66 -48.51 -13.48
N TRP A 923 7.60 -48.35 -12.16
CA TRP A 923 8.74 -48.02 -11.32
C TRP A 923 9.14 -49.15 -10.40
N ILE A 924 10.44 -49.29 -10.23
CA ILE A 924 11.05 -50.20 -9.26
C ILE A 924 12.00 -49.38 -8.41
N SER A 925 11.84 -49.38 -7.09
CA SER A 925 12.75 -48.68 -6.18
C SER A 925 13.35 -49.60 -5.12
N PHE A 926 14.54 -49.26 -4.65
CA PHE A 926 15.25 -49.91 -3.55
C PHE A 926 15.64 -48.83 -2.56
N ASN A 927 14.99 -48.82 -1.39
CA ASN A 927 15.17 -47.77 -0.41
C ASN A 927 15.08 -48.30 1.03
N LYS A 928 15.50 -47.48 2.00
CA LYS A 928 15.57 -47.88 3.43
C LYS A 928 14.23 -47.94 4.14
N TYR A 929 13.17 -47.50 3.48
CA TYR A 929 11.81 -47.44 4.03
C TYR A 929 10.93 -48.59 3.54
N ALA A 930 11.32 -49.25 2.45
CA ALA A 930 10.63 -50.40 1.88
C ALA A 930 11.15 -51.74 2.43
N SER A 931 10.30 -52.75 2.35
CA SER A 931 10.52 -54.16 2.62
C SER A 931 10.47 -54.96 1.31
N ASN A 932 10.70 -56.28 1.35
CA ASN A 932 10.51 -57.15 0.16
C ASN A 932 9.07 -57.67 0.03
N GLU A 933 8.17 -57.24 0.92
CA GLU A 933 6.76 -57.61 0.95
C GLU A 933 5.92 -56.37 0.59
N TRP A 934 4.59 -56.50 0.52
CA TRP A 934 3.69 -55.37 0.29
C TRP A 934 3.82 -54.27 1.37
N ASP A 935 4.20 -53.06 0.95
CA ASP A 935 4.32 -51.88 1.80
C ASP A 935 3.27 -50.83 1.49
N GLU A 936 2.30 -50.69 2.39
CA GLU A 936 1.22 -49.71 2.28
C GLU A 936 1.79 -48.28 2.23
N GLY A 937 1.52 -47.59 1.12
CA GLY A 937 1.94 -46.21 0.87
C GLY A 937 3.34 -46.03 0.32
N ILE A 938 4.05 -47.13 0.06
CA ILE A 938 5.31 -47.14 -0.68
C ILE A 938 5.10 -47.88 -2.01
N ASP A 939 4.47 -49.06 -1.98
CA ASP A 939 4.00 -49.77 -3.17
C ASP A 939 2.70 -49.17 -3.72
N ALA A 940 2.60 -49.09 -5.04
CA ALA A 940 1.42 -48.56 -5.72
C ALA A 940 0.71 -49.65 -6.51
N LEU A 941 -0.52 -49.97 -6.11
CA LEU A 941 -1.44 -50.72 -6.97
C LEU A 941 -1.59 -50.00 -8.30
N ARG A 942 -1.60 -50.78 -9.36
CA ARG A 942 -1.83 -50.30 -10.71
C ARG A 942 -3.31 -50.00 -10.88
N LEU A 943 -3.62 -48.76 -11.28
CA LEU A 943 -4.93 -48.43 -11.80
C LEU A 943 -4.95 -48.68 -13.32
N ALA A 944 -5.72 -49.67 -13.75
CA ALA A 944 -5.73 -50.08 -15.15
C ALA A 944 -6.15 -48.93 -16.09
N GLY A 945 -5.33 -48.71 -17.13
CA GLY A 945 -5.62 -47.78 -18.23
C GLY A 945 -6.54 -48.39 -19.30
N ASP A 946 -6.60 -47.74 -20.46
CA ASP A 946 -7.35 -48.24 -21.64
C ASP A 946 -6.76 -49.58 -22.15
N GLU A 947 -7.64 -50.56 -22.36
CA GLU A 947 -7.30 -51.92 -22.84
C GLU A 947 -6.67 -51.93 -24.24
N ASN A 948 -6.81 -50.86 -25.02
CA ASN A 948 -6.27 -50.71 -26.37
C ASN A 948 -4.90 -50.00 -26.41
N GLN A 949 -4.09 -50.13 -25.35
CA GLN A 949 -2.75 -49.52 -25.24
C GLN A 949 -1.71 -50.56 -24.80
N PRO A 950 -0.41 -50.38 -25.13
CA PRO A 950 0.63 -51.19 -24.50
C PRO A 950 0.61 -50.97 -22.98
N GLN A 951 0.83 -52.03 -22.22
CA GLN A 951 0.74 -52.01 -20.77
C GLN A 951 1.95 -52.71 -20.16
N LEU A 952 2.57 -52.09 -19.16
CA LEU A 952 3.80 -52.56 -18.51
C LEU A 952 3.66 -52.44 -16.99
N TYR A 953 3.92 -53.53 -16.26
CA TYR A 953 3.71 -53.56 -14.82
C TYR A 953 4.50 -54.70 -14.14
N THR A 954 4.61 -54.64 -12.81
CA THR A 954 5.12 -55.75 -11.99
C THR A 954 3.96 -56.39 -11.22
N LYS A 955 4.20 -57.54 -10.56
CA LYS A 955 3.19 -58.20 -9.72
C LYS A 955 3.75 -58.53 -8.35
N TYR A 956 2.91 -58.36 -7.35
CA TYR A 956 3.07 -58.95 -6.03
C TYR A 956 1.84 -59.81 -5.74
N ASP A 957 2.02 -61.10 -5.42
CA ASP A 957 0.97 -62.11 -5.46
C ASP A 957 0.15 -62.10 -6.77
N ASN A 958 -1.11 -61.65 -6.73
CA ASN A 958 -2.01 -61.53 -7.88
C ASN A 958 -2.29 -60.07 -8.27
N GLU A 959 -1.76 -59.11 -7.52
CA GLU A 959 -2.01 -57.69 -7.74
C GLU A 959 -1.00 -57.10 -8.73
N GLN A 960 -1.49 -56.25 -9.63
CA GLN A 960 -0.65 -55.54 -10.61
C GLN A 960 -0.18 -54.24 -9.98
N LEU A 961 1.11 -53.91 -10.09
CA LEU A 961 1.71 -52.74 -9.46
C LEU A 961 2.28 -51.77 -10.50
N SER A 962 2.14 -50.47 -10.23
CA SER A 962 2.78 -49.39 -11.01
C SER A 962 4.08 -48.90 -10.35
N ILE A 963 4.19 -49.06 -9.03
CA ILE A 963 5.42 -48.87 -8.25
C ILE A 963 5.57 -50.10 -7.37
N GLN A 964 6.72 -50.76 -7.46
CA GLN A 964 7.08 -51.82 -6.53
C GLN A 964 8.44 -51.50 -5.92
N SER A 965 8.45 -51.38 -4.60
CA SER A 965 9.60 -50.98 -3.83
C SER A 965 10.17 -52.18 -3.08
N PHE A 966 11.47 -52.16 -2.84
CA PHE A 966 12.20 -53.22 -2.15
C PHE A 966 13.13 -52.64 -1.10
N GLU A 967 13.52 -53.46 -0.13
CA GLU A 967 14.57 -53.08 0.81
C GLU A 967 15.86 -52.72 0.06
N VAL A 968 16.72 -51.88 0.66
CA VAL A 968 18.00 -51.47 0.04
C VAL A 968 18.74 -52.69 -0.52
N LEU A 969 19.04 -52.63 -1.82
CA LEU A 969 19.66 -53.73 -2.54
C LEU A 969 20.99 -54.12 -1.87
N SER A 970 21.06 -55.35 -1.35
CA SER A 970 22.20 -55.87 -0.60
C SER A 970 22.70 -57.24 -1.10
N SER A 971 21.96 -57.84 -2.05
CA SER A 971 22.31 -59.08 -2.75
C SER A 971 21.63 -59.10 -4.12
N SER A 972 22.06 -59.99 -5.02
CA SER A 972 21.47 -60.06 -6.36
C SER A 972 19.98 -60.41 -6.31
N PHE A 973 19.19 -59.74 -7.13
CA PHE A 973 17.73 -59.78 -7.12
C PHE A 973 17.18 -59.92 -8.54
N SER A 974 16.08 -60.64 -8.72
CA SER A 974 15.43 -60.80 -10.03
C SER A 974 13.94 -60.51 -9.91
N LEU A 975 13.42 -59.68 -10.82
CA LEU A 975 12.03 -59.23 -10.83
C LEU A 975 11.33 -59.57 -12.14
N PRO A 976 10.25 -60.37 -12.11
CA PRO A 976 9.34 -60.52 -13.25
C PRO A 976 8.76 -59.19 -13.71
N LEU A 977 8.81 -58.94 -15.01
CA LEU A 977 8.21 -57.77 -15.65
C LEU A 977 7.15 -58.24 -16.65
N TYR A 978 5.94 -57.72 -16.50
CA TYR A 978 4.79 -58.14 -17.27
C TYR A 978 4.46 -57.12 -18.37
N PHE A 979 4.22 -57.60 -19.58
CA PHE A 979 3.89 -56.77 -20.74
C PHE A 979 2.71 -57.35 -21.51
N ILE A 980 1.69 -56.53 -21.76
CA ILE A 980 0.57 -56.88 -22.64
C ILE A 980 0.34 -55.80 -23.70
N THR A 981 -0.21 -56.19 -24.84
CA THR A 981 -0.34 -55.30 -26.00
C THR A 981 -1.58 -55.61 -26.84
N PRO A 982 -2.22 -54.61 -27.47
CA PRO A 982 -3.39 -54.80 -28.33
C PRO A 982 -3.03 -55.19 -29.78
N ASP A 983 -1.81 -54.93 -30.25
CA ASP A 983 -1.44 -55.06 -31.67
C ASP A 983 -0.12 -55.80 -31.91
N THR A 984 -0.03 -56.50 -33.04
CA THR A 984 1.22 -57.14 -33.51
C THR A 984 2.12 -56.11 -34.20
N LYS A 985 3.12 -55.58 -33.49
CA LYS A 985 4.09 -54.61 -34.03
C LYS A 985 5.38 -54.56 -33.20
N GLN A 986 6.29 -53.68 -33.60
CA GLN A 986 7.50 -53.38 -32.85
C GLN A 986 7.20 -52.38 -31.73
N TYR A 987 7.78 -52.62 -30.57
CA TYR A 987 7.76 -51.77 -29.38
C TYR A 987 9.21 -51.47 -28.94
N SER A 988 9.39 -50.45 -28.12
CA SER A 988 10.65 -50.21 -27.41
C SER A 988 10.45 -50.18 -25.91
N LEU A 989 11.37 -50.80 -25.17
CA LEU A 989 11.51 -50.70 -23.73
C LEU A 989 12.70 -49.77 -23.43
N GLN A 990 12.41 -48.65 -22.79
CA GLN A 990 13.39 -47.67 -22.35
C GLN A 990 13.64 -47.83 -20.85
N PHE A 991 14.90 -47.71 -20.45
CA PHE A 991 15.37 -47.82 -19.07
C PHE A 991 15.98 -46.49 -18.64
N ASP A 992 15.31 -45.81 -17.71
CA ASP A 992 15.75 -44.52 -17.20
C ASP A 992 16.18 -44.64 -15.73
N PHE A 993 17.04 -43.71 -15.28
CA PHE A 993 17.57 -43.61 -13.92
C PHE A 993 18.47 -44.78 -13.45
N ILE A 994 19.01 -45.58 -14.38
CA ILE A 994 19.98 -46.66 -14.04
C ILE A 994 21.19 -46.17 -13.24
N GLU A 995 21.58 -44.91 -13.41
CA GLU A 995 22.65 -44.25 -12.67
C GLU A 995 22.40 -44.18 -11.15
N SER A 996 21.17 -44.39 -10.68
CA SER A 996 20.85 -44.45 -9.25
C SER A 996 21.37 -45.74 -8.58
N PHE A 997 21.80 -46.74 -9.35
CA PHE A 997 22.32 -48.01 -8.84
C PHE A 997 23.85 -48.02 -8.78
N GLU A 998 24.41 -47.90 -7.57
CA GLU A 998 25.84 -48.11 -7.34
C GLU A 998 26.17 -49.60 -7.16
N ASN A 999 27.30 -50.06 -7.70
CA ASN A 999 27.81 -51.44 -7.54
C ASN A 999 26.84 -52.56 -7.99
N THR A 1000 25.93 -52.27 -8.91
CA THR A 1000 24.94 -53.22 -9.42
C THR A 1000 24.94 -53.24 -10.94
N GLU A 1001 25.00 -54.41 -11.55
CA GLU A 1001 24.84 -54.58 -13.00
C GLU A 1001 23.41 -55.06 -13.31
N ILE A 1002 22.70 -54.38 -14.22
CA ILE A 1002 21.30 -54.68 -14.52
C ILE A 1002 21.15 -55.27 -15.93
N TRP A 1003 20.45 -56.39 -16.03
CA TRP A 1003 20.18 -57.12 -17.26
C TRP A 1003 18.69 -57.34 -17.47
N LEU A 1004 18.24 -57.24 -18.71
CA LEU A 1004 16.91 -57.68 -19.14
C LEU A 1004 17.01 -59.05 -19.80
N GLU A 1005 16.26 -60.02 -19.31
CA GLU A 1005 16.02 -61.30 -19.98
C GLU A 1005 14.69 -61.22 -20.74
N ASP A 1006 14.72 -61.34 -22.08
CA ASP A 1006 13.55 -61.60 -22.91
C ASP A 1006 13.37 -63.11 -23.08
N LYS A 1007 12.38 -63.67 -22.40
CA LYS A 1007 12.10 -65.11 -22.37
C LYS A 1007 11.50 -65.63 -23.67
N LYS A 1008 10.86 -64.77 -24.45
CA LYS A 1008 10.27 -65.16 -25.74
C LYS A 1008 11.36 -65.42 -26.77
N ASP A 1009 12.33 -64.52 -26.84
CA ASP A 1009 13.43 -64.59 -27.80
C ASP A 1009 14.67 -65.31 -27.23
N ASN A 1010 14.62 -65.71 -25.94
CA ASN A 1010 15.71 -66.31 -25.18
C ASN A 1010 16.99 -65.46 -25.28
N PHE A 1011 16.83 -64.16 -25.04
CA PHE A 1011 17.83 -63.12 -25.26
C PHE A 1011 18.11 -62.36 -23.96
N TRP A 1012 19.38 -62.03 -23.74
CA TRP A 1012 19.85 -61.28 -22.58
C TRP A 1012 20.44 -59.95 -23.03
N PHE A 1013 19.95 -58.86 -22.46
CA PHE A 1013 20.30 -57.50 -22.81
C PHE A 1013 20.92 -56.77 -21.61
N PRO A 1014 22.22 -56.47 -21.63
CA PRO A 1014 22.84 -55.62 -20.61
C PRO A 1014 22.37 -54.18 -20.79
N ILE A 1015 21.66 -53.65 -19.80
CA ILE A 1015 21.07 -52.29 -19.88
C ILE A 1015 22.18 -51.22 -19.88
N SER A 1016 23.38 -51.56 -19.39
CA SER A 1016 24.58 -50.72 -19.44
C SER A 1016 25.10 -50.45 -20.87
N GLU A 1017 24.76 -51.28 -21.86
CA GLU A 1017 25.18 -51.06 -23.26
C GLU A 1017 24.29 -50.06 -24.01
N SER A 1018 22.99 -50.09 -23.75
CA SER A 1018 22.01 -49.17 -24.33
C SER A 1018 20.80 -49.06 -23.41
N LYS A 1019 20.36 -47.84 -23.12
CA LYS A 1019 19.14 -47.56 -22.34
C LYS A 1019 17.84 -47.87 -23.11
N LEU A 1020 17.93 -48.41 -24.32
CA LEU A 1020 16.79 -48.70 -25.19
C LEU A 1020 16.90 -50.08 -25.82
N TYR A 1021 15.84 -50.89 -25.67
CA TYR A 1021 15.70 -52.23 -26.23
C TYR A 1021 14.47 -52.31 -27.15
N TYR A 1022 14.65 -52.77 -28.39
CA TYR A 1022 13.55 -52.93 -29.35
C TYR A 1022 13.14 -54.39 -29.48
N PHE A 1023 11.83 -54.65 -29.49
CA PHE A 1023 11.28 -56.00 -29.60
C PHE A 1023 9.96 -56.02 -30.36
N THR A 1024 9.60 -57.18 -30.92
CA THR A 1024 8.30 -57.38 -31.58
C THR A 1024 7.38 -58.19 -30.67
N ALA A 1025 6.17 -57.71 -30.45
CA ALA A 1025 5.17 -58.39 -29.63
C ALA A 1025 3.82 -58.51 -30.34
N ASN A 1026 2.99 -59.45 -29.90
CA ASN A 1026 1.60 -59.60 -30.32
C ASN A 1026 0.68 -59.91 -29.12
N PRO A 1027 -0.66 -59.74 -29.25
CA PRO A 1027 -1.59 -59.86 -28.13
C PRO A 1027 -1.71 -61.25 -27.49
N TYR A 1028 -1.13 -62.27 -28.12
CA TYR A 1028 -1.17 -63.66 -27.63
C TYR A 1028 0.16 -64.11 -27.02
N ASP A 1029 1.14 -63.22 -26.93
CA ASP A 1029 2.40 -63.49 -26.21
C ASP A 1029 2.11 -63.67 -24.70
N ASP A 1030 2.94 -64.47 -24.03
CA ASP A 1030 2.90 -64.60 -22.57
C ASP A 1030 3.11 -63.23 -21.92
N ASP A 1031 2.27 -62.88 -20.94
CA ASP A 1031 2.37 -61.60 -20.25
C ASP A 1031 3.68 -61.50 -19.45
N HIS A 1032 4.22 -62.62 -18.97
CA HIS A 1032 5.51 -62.74 -18.30
C HIS A 1032 6.67 -62.89 -19.28
N ARG A 1033 6.77 -61.97 -20.24
CA ARG A 1033 7.83 -62.00 -21.26
C ARG A 1033 9.21 -61.66 -20.70
N PHE A 1034 9.29 -60.74 -19.74
CA PHE A 1034 10.56 -60.14 -19.32
C PHE A 1034 10.92 -60.47 -17.87
N THR A 1035 12.22 -60.49 -17.57
CA THR A 1035 12.72 -60.50 -16.19
C THR A 1035 13.92 -59.57 -16.08
N LEU A 1036 13.88 -58.70 -15.09
CA LEU A 1036 15.01 -57.84 -14.73
C LEU A 1036 15.88 -58.56 -13.73
N HIS A 1037 17.18 -58.55 -13.96
CA HIS A 1037 18.19 -59.15 -13.08
C HIS A 1037 19.13 -58.05 -12.60
N PHE A 1038 19.16 -57.83 -11.29
CA PHE A 1038 20.04 -56.90 -10.59
C PHE A 1038 21.18 -57.69 -9.94
N PHE A 1039 22.39 -57.63 -10.49
CA PHE A 1039 23.56 -58.33 -9.97
C PHE A 1039 24.36 -57.41 -9.04
N TYR A 1040 24.17 -57.59 -7.72
CA TYR A 1040 24.76 -56.73 -6.70
C TYR A 1040 26.17 -57.19 -6.29
N GLY A 1041 27.13 -56.26 -6.23
CA GLY A 1041 28.46 -56.47 -5.66
C GLY A 1041 29.45 -57.29 -6.50
N THR A 1042 29.08 -57.68 -7.72
CA THR A 1042 29.93 -58.51 -8.60
C THR A 1042 30.43 -57.75 -9.83
N THR A 1043 31.74 -57.85 -10.11
CA THR A 1043 32.34 -57.60 -11.44
C THR A 1043 32.38 -58.90 -12.27
N THR A 1044 31.36 -59.74 -12.18
CA THR A 1044 31.27 -60.97 -12.96
C THR A 1044 30.60 -60.70 -14.28
N ASN A 1045 31.30 -61.03 -15.37
CA ASN A 1045 30.72 -61.23 -16.70
C ASN A 1045 29.31 -61.82 -16.57
N GLY A 1046 28.30 -61.13 -17.11
CA GLY A 1046 26.94 -61.64 -17.18
C GLY A 1046 26.85 -62.99 -17.91
N PRO A 1047 25.64 -63.57 -18.02
CA PRO A 1047 25.46 -64.87 -18.66
C PRO A 1047 26.13 -64.93 -20.04
N ASP A 1048 26.90 -65.99 -20.27
CA ASP A 1048 27.86 -66.14 -21.35
C ASP A 1048 27.22 -66.34 -22.75
N TYR A 1049 26.27 -65.51 -23.22
CA TYR A 1049 25.59 -65.73 -24.52
C TYR A 1049 25.05 -64.47 -25.27
N MET A 1050 25.44 -64.41 -26.56
CA MET A 1050 24.85 -63.74 -27.74
C MET A 1050 24.51 -62.23 -27.68
N LEU A 1051 25.52 -61.37 -27.56
CA LEU A 1051 25.42 -59.99 -28.03
C LEU A 1051 25.20 -59.95 -29.57
N ARG A 1052 24.25 -59.16 -30.07
CA ARG A 1052 24.20 -58.85 -31.51
C ARG A 1052 25.38 -57.93 -31.83
N GLU A 1053 26.43 -58.42 -32.51
CA GLU A 1053 27.45 -57.52 -33.07
C GLU A 1053 26.83 -56.72 -34.24
N ASN A 1054 26.41 -55.49 -33.97
CA ASN A 1054 25.70 -54.64 -34.93
C ASN A 1054 26.58 -54.15 -36.12
N SER A 1055 27.88 -54.45 -36.15
CA SER A 1055 28.75 -54.20 -37.31
C SER A 1055 30.09 -54.95 -37.21
N ARG A 1056 30.60 -55.45 -38.34
CA ARG A 1056 31.88 -56.18 -38.42
C ARG A 1056 32.77 -55.59 -39.52
N VAL A 1057 33.94 -55.09 -39.12
CA VAL A 1057 35.01 -54.70 -40.06
C VAL A 1057 36.25 -55.54 -39.79
N TRP A 1058 36.70 -56.29 -40.79
CA TRP A 1058 37.87 -57.16 -40.64
C TRP A 1058 38.70 -57.25 -41.92
N PHE A 1059 39.97 -57.58 -41.77
CA PHE A 1059 40.85 -57.88 -42.89
C PHE A 1059 41.06 -59.38 -43.06
N SER A 1060 40.86 -59.89 -44.28
CA SER A 1060 41.14 -61.30 -44.60
C SER A 1060 41.44 -61.46 -46.09
N ASN A 1061 42.38 -62.34 -46.45
CA ASN A 1061 42.70 -62.68 -47.85
C ASN A 1061 43.19 -61.49 -48.71
N GLY A 1062 43.80 -60.47 -48.10
CA GLY A 1062 44.18 -59.21 -48.77
C GLY A 1062 43.03 -58.21 -48.91
N ASN A 1063 41.91 -58.52 -48.25
CA ASN A 1063 40.55 -57.99 -48.32
C ASN A 1063 40.15 -57.18 -47.10
N LEU A 1064 39.83 -55.89 -47.19
CA LEU A 1064 39.12 -55.23 -46.09
C LEU A 1064 37.61 -55.44 -46.31
N ASN A 1065 36.96 -56.16 -45.40
CA ASN A 1065 35.54 -56.48 -45.47
C ASN A 1065 34.77 -55.67 -44.43
N ILE A 1066 33.61 -55.17 -44.82
CA ILE A 1066 32.68 -54.41 -43.98
C ILE A 1066 31.31 -55.08 -44.11
N ASP A 1067 30.71 -55.42 -42.98
CA ASP A 1067 29.38 -56.02 -42.84
C ASP A 1067 28.61 -55.25 -41.77
N MET A 1068 27.50 -54.62 -42.12
CA MET A 1068 26.73 -53.74 -41.24
C MET A 1068 25.34 -54.31 -40.96
N ASP A 1069 24.88 -54.21 -39.71
CA ASP A 1069 23.48 -54.51 -39.37
C ASP A 1069 22.54 -53.52 -40.08
N GLU A 1070 21.48 -54.05 -40.68
CA GLU A 1070 20.42 -53.27 -41.34
C GLU A 1070 19.70 -52.33 -40.36
N ASN A 1071 19.72 -52.64 -39.06
CA ASN A 1071 19.12 -51.83 -37.99
C ASN A 1071 19.83 -50.47 -37.77
N LEU A 1072 21.07 -50.29 -38.25
CA LEU A 1072 21.82 -49.02 -38.13
C LEU A 1072 21.46 -48.00 -39.24
N GLY A 1073 20.48 -48.32 -40.09
CA GLY A 1073 20.05 -47.50 -41.22
C GLY A 1073 20.96 -47.62 -42.44
N LYS A 1074 20.54 -47.02 -43.56
CA LYS A 1074 21.29 -47.10 -44.83
C LYS A 1074 22.67 -46.45 -44.68
N LEU A 1075 23.72 -47.14 -45.14
CA LEU A 1075 25.08 -46.60 -45.23
C LEU A 1075 25.09 -45.29 -46.04
N GLN A 1076 25.60 -44.22 -45.44
CA GLN A 1076 25.78 -42.93 -46.10
C GLN A 1076 27.21 -42.71 -46.57
N LYS A 1077 28.20 -43.19 -45.81
CA LYS A 1077 29.62 -42.99 -46.17
C LYS A 1077 30.51 -44.04 -45.53
N VAL A 1078 31.57 -44.43 -46.24
CA VAL A 1078 32.70 -45.17 -45.66
C VAL A 1078 33.99 -44.53 -46.11
N GLU A 1079 34.88 -44.25 -45.17
CA GLU A 1079 36.21 -43.68 -45.38
C GLU A 1079 37.26 -44.57 -44.71
N VAL A 1080 38.33 -44.87 -45.42
CA VAL A 1080 39.48 -45.60 -44.87
C VAL A 1080 40.67 -44.66 -44.87
N TYR A 1081 41.34 -44.55 -43.72
CA TYR A 1081 42.49 -43.71 -43.50
C TYR A 1081 43.73 -44.57 -43.27
N ASN A 1082 44.88 -44.09 -43.76
CA ASN A 1082 46.16 -44.58 -43.27
C ASN A 1082 46.48 -43.96 -41.89
N LEU A 1083 47.53 -44.45 -41.22
CA LEU A 1083 47.91 -43.98 -39.88
C LEU A 1083 48.36 -42.52 -39.83
N SER A 1084 48.68 -41.91 -40.97
CA SER A 1084 48.99 -40.48 -41.07
C SER A 1084 47.74 -39.60 -41.25
N GLY A 1085 46.53 -40.20 -41.17
CA GLY A 1085 45.26 -39.51 -41.31
C GLY A 1085 44.87 -39.18 -42.76
N GLN A 1086 45.58 -39.71 -43.75
CA GLN A 1086 45.23 -39.52 -45.16
C GLN A 1086 44.15 -40.52 -45.58
N ILE A 1087 43.10 -40.05 -46.25
CA ILE A 1087 42.06 -40.89 -46.83
C ILE A 1087 42.66 -41.68 -48.01
N ILE A 1088 42.57 -43.00 -47.93
CA ILE A 1088 43.05 -43.94 -48.96
C ILE A 1088 41.92 -44.68 -49.69
N TYR A 1089 40.70 -44.63 -49.14
CA TYR A 1089 39.47 -45.08 -49.80
C TYR A 1089 38.28 -44.29 -49.27
N SER A 1090 37.34 -43.91 -50.15
CA SER A 1090 36.10 -43.25 -49.77
C SER A 1090 34.97 -43.64 -50.71
N VAL A 1091 33.80 -43.95 -50.15
CA VAL A 1091 32.56 -44.17 -50.89
C VAL A 1091 31.42 -43.47 -50.17
N VAL A 1092 30.52 -42.87 -50.94
CA VAL A 1092 29.31 -42.19 -50.46
C VAL A 1092 28.11 -42.96 -51.00
N ASN A 1093 27.13 -43.23 -50.15
CA ASN A 1093 25.90 -43.97 -50.44
C ASN A 1093 26.14 -45.32 -51.15
N PRO A 1094 26.91 -46.25 -50.56
CA PRO A 1094 27.08 -47.58 -51.15
C PRO A 1094 25.73 -48.31 -51.24
N ASP A 1095 25.53 -49.08 -52.32
CA ASP A 1095 24.25 -49.73 -52.62
C ASP A 1095 23.88 -50.85 -51.63
N ASN A 1096 24.88 -51.47 -50.97
CA ASN A 1096 24.70 -52.59 -50.05
C ASN A 1096 25.34 -52.30 -48.68
N ASN A 1097 24.72 -52.80 -47.60
CA ASN A 1097 25.22 -52.72 -46.22
C ASN A 1097 26.45 -53.63 -45.95
N SER A 1098 26.79 -54.51 -46.89
CA SER A 1098 28.00 -55.32 -46.88
C SER A 1098 28.82 -55.07 -48.16
N PHE A 1099 30.10 -54.72 -48.05
CA PHE A 1099 30.97 -54.62 -49.23
C PHE A 1099 32.46 -54.77 -48.91
N ARG A 1100 33.24 -55.07 -49.95
CA ARG A 1100 34.66 -55.47 -49.85
C ARG A 1100 35.56 -54.51 -50.60
N ILE A 1101 36.62 -54.05 -49.95
CA ILE A 1101 37.66 -53.19 -50.52
C ILE A 1101 38.87 -54.05 -50.85
N ASN A 1102 39.18 -54.18 -52.13
CA ASN A 1102 40.23 -55.07 -52.63
C ASN A 1102 41.63 -54.46 -52.53
N ARG A 1103 42.54 -55.13 -51.79
CA ARG A 1103 43.99 -54.82 -51.73
C ARG A 1103 44.31 -53.33 -51.46
N PRO A 1104 43.95 -52.78 -50.28
CA PRO A 1104 44.33 -51.42 -49.91
C PRO A 1104 45.87 -51.30 -49.87
N LYS A 1105 46.43 -50.26 -50.49
CA LYS A 1105 47.89 -50.06 -50.66
C LYS A 1105 48.57 -49.61 -49.35
N ILE A 1106 48.73 -50.51 -48.38
CA ILE A 1106 49.32 -50.21 -47.06
C ILE A 1106 49.71 -51.49 -46.33
N SER A 1107 50.69 -51.36 -45.41
CA SER A 1107 51.51 -52.49 -44.95
C SER A 1107 51.20 -53.00 -43.53
N SER A 1108 50.29 -52.39 -42.75
CA SER A 1108 50.10 -52.80 -41.35
C SER A 1108 48.75 -52.48 -40.70
N CYS A 1109 48.15 -51.31 -40.92
CA CYS A 1109 46.91 -50.93 -40.21
C CYS A 1109 46.16 -49.80 -40.93
N VAL A 1110 44.83 -49.78 -40.79
CA VAL A 1110 43.93 -48.69 -41.19
C VAL A 1110 43.03 -48.23 -40.06
N ILE A 1111 42.46 -47.04 -40.24
CA ILE A 1111 41.25 -46.61 -39.53
C ILE A 1111 40.11 -46.58 -40.54
N VAL A 1112 39.00 -47.23 -40.24
CA VAL A 1112 37.78 -47.25 -41.07
C VAL A 1112 36.72 -46.43 -40.35
N LYS A 1113 36.25 -45.37 -40.98
CA LYS A 1113 35.13 -44.55 -40.53
C LYS A 1113 33.92 -44.88 -41.37
N ILE A 1114 32.82 -45.24 -40.73
CA ILE A 1114 31.55 -45.61 -41.33
C ILE A 1114 30.51 -44.63 -40.82
N GLN A 1115 29.72 -44.05 -41.72
CA GLN A 1115 28.63 -43.15 -41.39
C GLN A 1115 27.34 -43.76 -41.94
N THR A 1116 26.35 -43.93 -41.06
CA THR A 1116 24.97 -44.28 -41.40
C THR A 1116 24.07 -43.06 -41.21
N GLN A 1117 22.77 -43.22 -41.44
CA GLN A 1117 21.78 -42.19 -41.11
C GLN A 1117 21.73 -41.86 -39.62
N GLN A 1118 22.11 -42.80 -38.75
CA GLN A 1118 21.90 -42.72 -37.31
C GLN A 1118 23.19 -42.63 -36.50
N SER A 1119 24.34 -43.07 -37.03
CA SER A 1119 25.59 -43.09 -36.27
C SER A 1119 26.86 -42.96 -37.13
N VAL A 1120 27.98 -42.67 -36.46
CA VAL A 1120 29.33 -42.70 -37.05
C VAL A 1120 30.18 -43.67 -36.23
N ILE A 1121 30.75 -44.68 -36.88
CA ILE A 1121 31.57 -45.73 -36.29
C ILE A 1121 32.99 -45.59 -36.81
N CYS A 1122 33.98 -45.61 -35.91
CA CYS A 1122 35.40 -45.58 -36.28
C CYS A 1122 36.09 -46.83 -35.73
N GLN A 1123 36.64 -47.69 -36.60
CA GLN A 1123 37.31 -48.91 -36.20
C GLN A 1123 38.74 -48.97 -36.73
N LYS A 1124 39.68 -49.31 -35.85
CA LYS A 1124 41.05 -49.63 -36.23
C LYS A 1124 41.11 -51.08 -36.70
N VAL A 1125 41.64 -51.32 -37.90
CA VAL A 1125 41.75 -52.66 -38.46
C VAL A 1125 43.20 -52.94 -38.82
N ILE A 1126 43.72 -54.04 -38.29
CA ILE A 1126 45.07 -54.52 -38.58
C ILE A 1126 44.99 -55.38 -39.85
N LEU A 1127 45.85 -55.07 -40.84
CA LEU A 1127 45.86 -55.73 -42.16
C LEU A 1127 46.78 -56.96 -42.18
#